data_AF-A0A9P3BHG6-F1
#
_entry.id   AF-A0A9P3BHG6-F1
#
_cell.length_a   1.000
_cell.length_b   1.000
_cell.length_c   1.000
_cell.angle_alpha   90.00
_cell.angle_beta   90.00
_cell.angle_gamma   90.00
#
_symmetry.space_group_name_H-M   'P 1'
#
loop_
_entity.id
_entity.type
_entity.pdbx_description
1 polymer ?
#
loop_
_entity_poly.entity_id
_entity_poly.type
_entity_poly.pdbx_seq_one_letter_code
_entity_poly.pdbx_strand_id
1 'polypeptide(L)'
;MLIGLCGGICSGKHAIADYLIEHQEFQLLELNNKNYPRITDNPEDDLRLQASELSNKRNSEFLFDSVESLLDFATKRWRERWVTTDIWDAATIERFLQRPFFLLVSVDAPVSLRWKRFTDRCRRRQLDPPPLERFVIWNDRHLYDKEIGRAYLTDRAQMRLFNSCSSLEELHAALEALNLADEQRLRPNWDQYFMQLASLAAQRSNCMKRRVGCVLVRERRVISTGYNGTPRHLTNCNEGGCPRCNRGEGGGVGLSTCLCLHAEENALLEAGRERIREGSILYCDTCPCLTCTVKIAQVGISEVVYSQGYNMDQESAAILKAAGVCLRQFSPPRNGLIYLQNSQNVASDLPLIISLSVLKYSTLSYGLRYRTAAMPTVHLLDYVAGNVRSLVNAINKVGFDVEWIKSPADIKNADRLMVPGVGHFGHCLSQLSEGGFLEPIRQHIELGKPFMGICVGLQALFEGSEEDSDTPGLGLIPQRMQKFNADTKSVPHIGWNSAMNTTSERQTFYGLNPNSKYYYVHSFAALYKAGVLENEGWSVATATYGDEEFIGAIARENVFATQFHPEKSGQAGLRTLRAFLNGDKYQPIGTEGLEAGKREDGLTRRIIACLDVRTNDAGDLVVTKGDQYDVREKVGVDAGGQVRNLGKPVDMAKRYYEQGADEVTFLNITSFRNCPLVDTPMLEILRRTSETVFVPLTIGGGIKDTIDPDGTHISALDVATMYFKSGADKVSIGSDAVIAAEEYYHRGEKLTGKTAIETISKAYGNQAVVVSVDPKRVYVTSPDDTEHHTIKTKYPNASGQTYCWYQCTIKGGRESRDIDVRQLVKAVEAMGAGEILLNCIDKDGSNSGFDLELINDVKAAIKIPVIASSGAGVPKHFEDVFRYTATDAALGAGMFHRGEFTVGQVKEHLRNEGFLVRNFESDE
;
A
#
# COMPACT_ATOMS: atom_id res chain seq x y z
N MET A 1 19.50 -3.68 -37.37
CA MET A 1 18.42 -3.87 -36.36
C MET A 1 17.07 -3.76 -37.03
N LEU A 2 16.12 -4.65 -36.75
CA LEU A 2 14.73 -4.57 -37.20
C LEU A 2 13.80 -4.42 -35.98
N ILE A 3 13.06 -3.31 -35.90
CA ILE A 3 12.08 -3.05 -34.82
C ILE A 3 10.67 -3.29 -35.34
N GLY A 4 9.95 -4.17 -34.67
CA GLY A 4 8.53 -4.40 -34.87
C GLY A 4 7.70 -3.66 -33.84
N LEU A 5 6.77 -2.80 -34.26
CA LEU A 5 5.88 -2.07 -33.35
C LEU A 5 4.45 -2.60 -33.41
N CYS A 6 3.98 -3.17 -32.29
CA CYS A 6 2.58 -3.57 -32.12
C CYS A 6 1.90 -2.73 -31.02
N GLY A 7 0.57 -2.76 -30.94
CA GLY A 7 -0.15 -2.00 -29.93
C GLY A 7 -1.60 -1.73 -30.28
N GLY A 8 -2.39 -1.36 -29.26
CA GLY A 8 -3.82 -1.10 -29.37
C GLY A 8 -4.15 0.18 -30.14
N ILE A 9 -5.45 0.40 -30.37
CA ILE A 9 -5.96 1.55 -31.12
C ILE A 9 -5.49 2.85 -30.44
N CYS A 10 -4.83 3.74 -31.21
CA CYS A 10 -4.31 5.04 -30.74
C CYS A 10 -3.30 4.99 -29.58
N SER A 11 -2.61 3.87 -29.39
CA SER A 11 -1.51 3.70 -28.43
C SER A 11 -0.29 4.59 -28.68
N GLY A 12 -0.08 5.04 -29.93
CA GLY A 12 1.06 5.88 -30.31
C GLY A 12 2.18 5.15 -31.06
N LYS A 13 1.98 3.89 -31.48
CA LYS A 13 2.98 3.12 -32.24
C LYS A 13 3.50 3.81 -33.51
N HIS A 14 2.64 4.49 -34.26
CA HIS A 14 3.06 5.22 -35.47
C HIS A 14 3.91 6.45 -35.11
N ALA A 15 3.58 7.16 -34.03
CA ALA A 15 4.40 8.28 -33.56
C ALA A 15 5.81 7.83 -33.12
N ILE A 16 5.93 6.62 -32.55
CA ILE A 16 7.24 6.02 -32.24
C ILE A 16 7.98 5.61 -33.52
N ALA A 17 7.28 5.07 -34.53
CA ALA A 17 7.88 4.77 -35.83
C ALA A 17 8.41 6.05 -36.50
N ASP A 18 7.61 7.12 -36.53
CA ASP A 18 7.99 8.42 -37.08
C ASP A 18 9.23 8.96 -36.33
N TYR A 19 9.26 8.89 -35.00
CA TYR A 19 10.44 9.27 -34.21
C TYR A 19 11.69 8.47 -34.60
N LEU A 20 11.58 7.15 -34.77
CA LEU A 20 12.72 6.32 -35.17
C LEU A 20 13.24 6.70 -36.57
N ILE A 21 12.36 7.04 -37.49
CA ILE A 21 12.71 7.44 -38.86
C ILE A 21 13.36 8.82 -38.87
N GLU A 22 12.75 9.79 -38.19
CA GLU A 22 13.16 11.20 -38.21
C GLU A 22 14.41 11.46 -37.36
N HIS A 23 14.57 10.77 -36.23
CA HIS A 23 15.62 11.05 -35.25
C HIS A 23 16.67 9.93 -35.08
N GLN A 24 16.39 8.70 -35.54
CA GLN A 24 17.30 7.56 -35.34
C GLN A 24 17.69 6.83 -36.64
N GLU A 25 17.44 7.46 -37.80
CA GLU A 25 17.84 6.98 -39.14
C GLU A 25 17.26 5.59 -39.50
N PHE A 26 16.08 5.24 -38.96
CA PHE A 26 15.37 4.04 -39.37
C PHE A 26 14.68 4.23 -40.71
N GLN A 27 14.59 3.15 -41.48
CA GLN A 27 13.79 3.10 -42.71
C GLN A 27 12.59 2.17 -42.52
N LEU A 28 11.44 2.57 -43.06
CA LEU A 28 10.18 1.83 -42.94
C LEU A 28 10.16 0.65 -43.94
N LEU A 29 9.78 -0.54 -43.48
CA LEU A 29 9.47 -1.70 -44.32
C LEU A 29 7.97 -2.01 -44.23
N GLU A 30 7.29 -2.05 -45.38
CA GLU A 30 5.84 -2.25 -45.48
C GLU A 30 5.47 -3.52 -46.25
N LEU A 31 4.34 -4.13 -45.89
CA LEU A 31 3.75 -5.26 -46.60
C LEU A 31 2.57 -4.79 -47.47
N ASN A 32 2.54 -5.25 -48.72
CA ASN A 32 1.52 -4.88 -49.73
C ASN A 32 0.11 -5.46 -49.46
N ASN A 33 -0.12 -6.04 -48.29
CA ASN A 33 -1.29 -6.89 -48.09
C ASN A 33 -2.51 -6.11 -47.57
N LYS A 34 -3.59 -6.16 -48.36
CA LYS A 34 -4.88 -5.46 -48.17
C LYS A 34 -5.85 -6.15 -47.21
N ASN A 35 -5.47 -7.26 -46.59
CA ASN A 35 -6.32 -8.03 -45.68
C ASN A 35 -6.13 -7.60 -44.23
N TYR A 36 -6.56 -6.38 -43.90
CA TYR A 36 -6.73 -5.98 -42.51
C TYR A 36 -7.94 -6.73 -41.93
N PRO A 37 -7.80 -7.45 -40.80
CA PRO A 37 -8.96 -7.98 -40.09
C PRO A 37 -9.81 -6.79 -39.65
N ARG A 38 -11.05 -6.73 -40.15
CA ARG A 38 -11.92 -5.57 -39.91
C ARG A 38 -12.41 -5.56 -38.47
N ILE A 39 -12.24 -4.38 -37.86
CA ILE A 39 -12.90 -3.87 -36.64
C ILE A 39 -14.38 -4.23 -36.50
N THR A 40 -15.02 -4.03 -37.65
CA THR A 40 -16.42 -3.71 -37.81
C THR A 40 -16.78 -3.91 -39.27
N ASP A 41 -17.99 -4.43 -39.51
CA ASP A 41 -18.52 -4.57 -40.86
C ASP A 41 -19.17 -3.28 -41.37
N ASN A 42 -19.29 -2.24 -40.52
CA ASN A 42 -19.84 -0.95 -40.90
C ASN A 42 -18.78 -0.08 -41.63
N PRO A 43 -19.01 0.31 -42.89
CA PRO A 43 -18.06 1.10 -43.68
C PRO A 43 -17.63 2.42 -43.06
N GLU A 44 -18.54 3.14 -42.39
CA GLU A 44 -18.20 4.42 -41.76
C GLU A 44 -17.32 4.24 -40.52
N ASP A 45 -17.54 3.17 -39.76
CA ASP A 45 -16.72 2.85 -38.59
C ASP A 45 -15.34 2.34 -39.00
N ASP A 46 -15.26 1.59 -40.10
CA ASP A 46 -13.99 1.15 -40.68
C ASP A 46 -13.14 2.37 -41.09
N LEU A 47 -13.74 3.37 -41.73
CA LEU A 47 -13.12 4.67 -42.03
C LEU A 47 -12.55 5.39 -40.79
N ARG A 48 -13.25 5.33 -39.64
CA ARG A 48 -12.78 5.91 -38.37
C ARG A 48 -11.61 5.11 -37.77
N LEU A 49 -11.62 3.79 -37.95
CA LEU A 49 -10.64 2.86 -37.36
C LEU A 49 -9.34 2.77 -38.15
N GLN A 50 -9.34 3.13 -39.43
CA GLN A 50 -8.12 3.20 -40.27
C GLN A 50 -6.98 3.90 -39.53
N ALA A 51 -5.82 3.25 -39.49
CA ALA A 51 -4.62 3.76 -38.84
C ALA A 51 -4.21 5.15 -39.39
N SER A 52 -3.50 5.94 -38.57
CA SER A 52 -2.88 7.17 -39.08
C SER A 52 -1.86 6.78 -40.15
N GLU A 53 -1.82 7.51 -41.25
CA GLU A 53 -0.73 7.37 -42.21
C GLU A 53 0.54 7.95 -41.59
N LEU A 54 1.66 7.24 -41.70
CA LEU A 54 2.98 7.73 -41.30
C LEU A 54 3.31 8.97 -42.14
N SER A 55 3.90 10.00 -41.53
CA SER A 55 4.14 11.31 -42.17
C SER A 55 4.92 11.18 -43.48
N ASN A 56 5.79 10.18 -43.57
CA ASN A 56 6.66 9.87 -44.70
C ASN A 56 6.15 8.80 -45.69
N LYS A 57 4.86 8.44 -45.67
CA LYS A 57 4.28 7.48 -46.64
C LYS A 57 4.55 7.83 -48.11
N ARG A 58 4.82 9.10 -48.43
CA ARG A 58 5.13 9.55 -49.79
C ARG A 58 6.50 9.08 -50.31
N ASN A 59 7.39 8.54 -49.47
CA ASN A 59 8.75 8.09 -49.83
C ASN A 59 9.06 6.64 -49.36
N SER A 60 8.05 5.78 -49.20
CA SER A 60 8.28 4.35 -48.91
C SER A 60 8.87 3.66 -50.16
N GLU A 61 10.19 3.52 -50.23
CA GLU A 61 10.87 2.80 -51.33
C GLU A 61 10.75 1.26 -51.20
N PHE A 62 10.41 0.75 -50.01
CA PHE A 62 10.57 -0.68 -49.66
C PHE A 62 9.24 -1.36 -49.32
N LEU A 63 8.46 -1.66 -50.37
CA LEU A 63 7.21 -2.40 -50.31
C LEU A 63 7.43 -3.88 -50.69
N PHE A 64 6.89 -4.81 -49.90
CA PHE A 64 7.05 -6.26 -50.12
C PHE A 64 5.72 -6.99 -50.20
N ASP A 65 5.60 -7.97 -51.09
CA ASP A 65 4.35 -8.75 -51.24
C ASP A 65 4.16 -9.84 -50.17
N SER A 66 5.24 -10.23 -49.48
CA SER A 66 5.19 -11.26 -48.44
C SER A 66 6.13 -10.97 -47.27
N VAL A 67 5.76 -11.51 -46.11
CA VAL A 67 6.59 -11.53 -44.89
C VAL A 67 7.97 -12.15 -45.16
N GLU A 68 8.02 -13.17 -46.02
CA GLU A 68 9.26 -13.87 -46.37
C GLU A 68 10.21 -12.99 -47.19
N SER A 69 9.69 -12.28 -48.21
CA SER A 69 10.50 -11.35 -49.00
C SER A 69 11.03 -10.17 -48.18
N LEU A 70 10.22 -9.65 -47.25
CA LEU A 70 10.64 -8.59 -46.33
C LEU A 70 11.77 -9.08 -45.41
N LEU A 71 11.60 -10.27 -44.82
CA LEU A 71 12.63 -10.86 -43.96
C LEU A 71 13.91 -11.18 -44.70
N ASP A 72 13.83 -11.72 -45.92
CA ASP A 72 15.03 -12.02 -46.72
C ASP A 72 15.81 -10.72 -47.03
N PHE A 73 15.10 -9.66 -47.41
CA PHE A 73 15.69 -8.33 -47.60
C PHE A 73 16.36 -7.81 -46.32
N ALA A 74 15.63 -7.79 -45.20
CA ALA A 74 16.15 -7.32 -43.92
C ALA A 74 17.31 -8.19 -43.41
N THR A 75 17.29 -9.50 -43.68
CA THR A 75 18.36 -10.44 -43.28
C THR A 75 19.64 -10.17 -44.06
N LYS A 76 19.55 -9.90 -45.37
CA LYS A 76 20.72 -9.51 -46.18
C LYS A 76 21.32 -8.18 -45.73
N ARG A 77 20.51 -7.32 -45.13
CA ARG A 77 20.87 -5.97 -44.66
C ARG A 77 20.72 -5.79 -43.16
N TRP A 78 21.02 -6.84 -42.39
CA TRP A 78 20.72 -6.88 -40.94
C TRP A 78 21.41 -5.78 -40.12
N ARG A 79 22.50 -5.19 -40.65
CA ARG A 79 23.25 -4.07 -40.05
C ARG A 79 22.58 -2.71 -40.24
N GLU A 80 21.68 -2.58 -41.21
CA GLU A 80 20.90 -1.36 -41.43
C GLU A 80 19.74 -1.28 -40.42
N ARG A 81 19.14 -0.09 -40.26
CA ARG A 81 18.09 0.19 -39.27
C ARG A 81 16.72 0.19 -39.91
N TRP A 82 15.89 -0.76 -39.50
CA TRP A 82 14.59 -1.03 -40.11
C TRP A 82 13.48 -0.98 -39.07
N VAL A 83 12.34 -0.40 -39.42
CA VAL A 83 11.14 -0.41 -38.56
C VAL A 83 9.95 -0.90 -39.37
N THR A 84 9.05 -1.65 -38.74
CA THR A 84 7.78 -2.05 -39.33
C THR A 84 6.67 -2.04 -38.30
N THR A 85 5.50 -1.58 -38.70
CA THR A 85 4.25 -1.63 -37.92
C THR A 85 3.34 -2.78 -38.36
N ASP A 86 3.75 -3.53 -39.39
CA ASP A 86 2.92 -4.48 -40.12
C ASP A 86 2.94 -5.86 -39.50
N ILE A 87 2.66 -5.89 -38.19
CA ILE A 87 2.65 -7.10 -37.37
C ILE A 87 1.21 -7.40 -36.98
N TRP A 88 0.61 -8.36 -37.69
CA TRP A 88 -0.84 -8.60 -37.67
C TRP A 88 -1.22 -9.95 -37.05
N ASP A 89 -0.41 -10.98 -37.29
CA ASP A 89 -0.69 -12.36 -36.90
C ASP A 89 0.47 -13.02 -36.14
N ALA A 90 0.18 -14.14 -35.47
CA ALA A 90 1.17 -14.92 -34.73
C ALA A 90 2.24 -15.55 -35.63
N ALA A 91 1.86 -15.97 -36.84
CA ALA A 91 2.78 -16.60 -37.77
C ALA A 91 3.89 -15.63 -38.22
N THR A 92 3.54 -14.36 -38.41
CA THR A 92 4.44 -13.26 -38.76
C THR A 92 5.43 -13.01 -37.62
N ILE A 93 4.93 -12.89 -36.38
CA ILE A 93 5.80 -12.70 -35.20
C ILE A 93 6.76 -13.87 -35.02
N GLU A 94 6.28 -15.12 -35.07
CA GLU A 94 7.13 -16.28 -34.81
C GLU A 94 8.27 -16.38 -35.84
N ARG A 95 8.04 -15.95 -37.09
CA ARG A 95 9.10 -15.86 -38.11
C ARG A 95 10.08 -14.73 -37.82
N PHE A 96 9.61 -13.58 -37.33
CA PHE A 96 10.44 -12.42 -37.01
C PHE A 96 11.32 -12.70 -35.77
N LEU A 97 10.74 -13.30 -34.72
CA LEU A 97 11.45 -13.64 -33.47
C LEU A 97 12.58 -14.66 -33.65
N GLN A 98 12.56 -15.46 -34.71
CA GLN A 98 13.68 -16.34 -35.06
C GLN A 98 14.95 -15.57 -35.47
N ARG A 99 14.85 -14.28 -35.77
CA ARG A 99 15.98 -13.46 -36.23
C ARG A 99 16.64 -12.75 -35.05
N PRO A 100 17.96 -12.92 -34.83
CA PRO A 100 18.65 -12.34 -33.67
C PRO A 100 18.76 -10.81 -33.70
N PHE A 101 18.44 -10.18 -34.85
CA PHE A 101 18.46 -8.73 -35.03
C PHE A 101 17.06 -8.10 -34.91
N PHE A 102 16.04 -8.87 -34.53
CA PHE A 102 14.65 -8.42 -34.42
C PHE A 102 14.23 -8.11 -32.98
N LEU A 103 13.62 -6.94 -32.78
CA LEU A 103 13.06 -6.48 -31.50
C LEU A 103 11.57 -6.15 -31.67
N LEU A 104 10.70 -6.86 -30.97
CA LEU A 104 9.27 -6.60 -30.86
C LEU A 104 8.97 -5.71 -29.66
N VAL A 105 8.35 -4.57 -29.94
CA VAL A 105 7.95 -3.56 -28.96
C VAL A 105 6.44 -3.39 -29.00
N SER A 106 5.79 -3.66 -27.88
CA SER A 106 4.36 -3.38 -27.71
C SER A 106 4.17 -2.00 -27.10
N VAL A 107 3.29 -1.20 -27.68
CA VAL A 107 2.95 0.15 -27.22
C VAL A 107 1.52 0.15 -26.73
N ASP A 108 1.32 0.63 -25.50
CA ASP A 108 -0.01 0.89 -24.95
C ASP A 108 -0.07 2.26 -24.28
N ALA A 109 -1.26 2.73 -23.94
CA ALA A 109 -1.49 4.02 -23.28
C ALA A 109 -2.82 3.99 -22.51
N PRO A 110 -3.02 4.88 -21.51
CA PRO A 110 -4.30 5.00 -20.81
C PRO A 110 -5.47 5.14 -21.79
N VAL A 111 -6.55 4.38 -21.57
CA VAL A 111 -7.71 4.33 -22.48
C VAL A 111 -8.28 5.73 -22.74
N SER A 112 -8.35 6.57 -21.72
CA SER A 112 -8.79 7.97 -21.84
C SER A 112 -7.91 8.79 -22.79
N LEU A 113 -6.60 8.58 -22.74
CA LEU A 113 -5.64 9.27 -23.61
C LEU A 113 -5.68 8.73 -25.04
N ARG A 114 -5.81 7.41 -25.21
CA ARG A 114 -6.02 6.78 -26.53
C ARG A 114 -7.32 7.26 -27.16
N TRP A 115 -8.36 7.41 -26.35
CA TRP A 115 -9.63 7.97 -26.79
C TRP A 115 -9.49 9.42 -27.23
N LYS A 116 -8.85 10.28 -26.43
CA LYS A 116 -8.54 11.67 -26.82
C LYS A 116 -7.79 11.74 -28.16
N ARG A 117 -6.73 10.94 -28.30
CA ARG A 117 -5.94 10.82 -29.55
C ARG A 117 -6.78 10.35 -30.74
N PHE A 118 -7.71 9.42 -30.52
CA PHE A 118 -8.64 8.94 -31.54
C PHE A 118 -9.62 10.05 -31.96
N THR A 119 -10.20 10.77 -31.00
CA THR A 119 -11.09 11.91 -31.25
C THR A 119 -10.40 12.99 -32.06
N ASP A 120 -9.18 13.35 -31.69
CA ASP A 120 -8.38 14.36 -32.40
C ASP A 120 -8.01 13.88 -33.82
N ARG A 121 -7.87 12.57 -34.04
CA ARG A 121 -7.70 11.98 -35.36
C ARG A 121 -8.97 12.06 -36.20
N CYS A 122 -10.14 11.73 -35.64
CA CYS A 122 -11.43 11.84 -36.33
C CYS A 122 -11.69 13.30 -36.75
N ARG A 123 -11.49 14.25 -35.83
CA ARG A 123 -11.63 15.69 -36.13
C ARG A 123 -10.73 16.14 -37.27
N ARG A 124 -9.46 15.73 -37.28
CA ARG A 124 -8.51 16.03 -38.38
C ARG A 124 -8.96 15.45 -39.73
N ARG A 125 -9.68 14.33 -39.72
CA ARG A 125 -10.25 13.68 -40.91
C ARG A 125 -11.66 14.18 -41.27
N GLN A 126 -12.17 15.19 -40.57
CA GLN A 126 -13.54 15.70 -40.74
C GLN A 126 -14.61 14.61 -40.51
N LEU A 127 -14.32 13.66 -39.62
CA LEU A 127 -15.25 12.60 -39.20
C LEU A 127 -15.75 12.89 -37.78
N ASP A 128 -17.02 12.57 -37.52
CA ASP A 128 -17.60 12.65 -36.18
C ASP A 128 -16.99 11.57 -35.26
N PRO A 129 -16.39 11.94 -34.11
CA PRO A 129 -15.84 10.98 -33.17
C PRO A 129 -16.95 10.17 -32.50
N PRO A 130 -16.79 8.83 -32.34
CA PRO A 130 -17.77 8.01 -31.62
C PRO A 130 -17.83 8.39 -30.12
N PRO A 131 -18.78 7.84 -29.34
CA PRO A 131 -18.71 7.93 -27.88
C PRO A 131 -17.61 7.00 -27.31
N LEU A 132 -17.15 7.27 -26.08
CA LEU A 132 -16.06 6.52 -25.43
C LEU A 132 -16.40 5.03 -25.31
N GLU A 133 -17.64 4.69 -25.00
CA GLU A 133 -18.12 3.32 -24.85
C GLU A 133 -17.91 2.52 -26.15
N ARG A 134 -18.20 3.13 -27.30
CA ARG A 134 -18.00 2.49 -28.61
C ARG A 134 -16.52 2.31 -28.93
N PHE A 135 -15.67 3.26 -28.55
CA PHE A 135 -14.22 3.12 -28.66
C PHE A 135 -13.68 1.98 -27.77
N VAL A 136 -14.19 1.84 -26.55
CA VAL A 136 -13.81 0.74 -25.64
C VAL A 136 -14.19 -0.61 -26.23
N ILE A 137 -15.39 -0.77 -26.78
CA ILE A 137 -15.82 -2.02 -27.44
C ILE A 137 -14.90 -2.37 -28.62
N TRP A 138 -14.53 -1.39 -29.45
CA TRP A 138 -13.58 -1.63 -30.55
C TRP A 138 -12.19 -1.99 -30.04
N ASN A 139 -11.74 -1.36 -28.96
CA ASN A 139 -10.48 -1.71 -28.34
C ASN A 139 -10.48 -3.16 -27.82
N ASP A 140 -11.54 -3.57 -27.15
CA ASP A 140 -11.63 -4.91 -26.57
C ASP A 140 -11.69 -5.98 -27.65
N ARG A 141 -12.46 -5.75 -28.73
CA ARG A 141 -12.40 -6.63 -29.92
C ARG A 141 -11.01 -6.67 -30.53
N HIS A 142 -10.35 -5.52 -30.67
CA HIS A 142 -9.00 -5.46 -31.25
C HIS A 142 -7.94 -6.22 -30.43
N LEU A 143 -8.13 -6.35 -29.11
CA LEU A 143 -7.17 -7.01 -28.22
C LEU A 143 -7.55 -8.46 -27.93
N TYR A 144 -8.82 -8.76 -27.67
CA TYR A 144 -9.25 -10.02 -27.04
C TYR A 144 -10.16 -10.89 -27.90
N ASP A 145 -10.56 -10.43 -29.09
CA ASP A 145 -11.36 -11.28 -29.98
C ASP A 145 -10.59 -12.55 -30.38
N LYS A 146 -11.31 -13.66 -30.54
CA LYS A 146 -10.73 -14.97 -30.81
C LYS A 146 -10.03 -15.06 -32.18
N GLU A 147 -10.52 -14.32 -33.17
CA GLU A 147 -10.00 -14.37 -34.55
C GLU A 147 -9.10 -13.17 -34.88
N ILE A 148 -9.44 -11.98 -34.35
CA ILE A 148 -8.74 -10.73 -34.67
C ILE A 148 -7.96 -10.11 -33.51
N GLY A 149 -8.09 -10.66 -32.30
CA GLY A 149 -7.51 -10.12 -31.07
C GLY A 149 -6.00 -10.20 -31.04
N ARG A 150 -5.36 -9.11 -30.62
CA ARG A 150 -3.90 -8.92 -30.66
C ARG A 150 -3.20 -9.05 -29.32
N ALA A 151 -3.89 -9.48 -28.26
CA ALA A 151 -3.30 -9.62 -26.92
C ALA A 151 -2.06 -10.53 -26.91
N TYR A 152 -2.02 -11.57 -27.75
CA TYR A 152 -0.86 -12.45 -27.86
C TYR A 152 0.37 -11.73 -28.47
N LEU A 153 0.19 -10.71 -29.33
CA LEU A 153 1.31 -9.91 -29.84
C LEU A 153 1.99 -9.17 -28.68
N THR A 154 1.18 -8.60 -27.78
CA THR A 154 1.63 -7.92 -26.56
C THR A 154 2.35 -8.88 -25.61
N ASP A 155 1.86 -10.11 -25.50
CA ASP A 155 2.47 -11.12 -24.62
C ASP A 155 3.88 -11.50 -25.07
N ARG A 156 4.06 -11.69 -26.38
CA ARG A 156 5.35 -12.03 -27.00
C ARG A 156 6.33 -10.87 -27.15
N ALA A 157 5.91 -9.63 -26.89
CA ALA A 157 6.77 -8.47 -26.99
C ALA A 157 7.90 -8.50 -25.96
N GLN A 158 9.15 -8.37 -26.44
CA GLN A 158 10.34 -8.30 -25.58
C GLN A 158 10.36 -7.02 -24.73
N MET A 159 9.67 -5.98 -25.19
CA MET A 159 9.54 -4.71 -24.48
C MET A 159 8.13 -4.14 -24.57
N ARG A 160 7.62 -3.60 -23.47
CA ARG A 160 6.28 -3.00 -23.37
C ARG A 160 6.41 -1.53 -22.98
N LEU A 161 6.07 -0.63 -23.89
CA LEU A 161 6.06 0.81 -23.68
C LEU A 161 4.67 1.27 -23.28
N PHE A 162 4.53 1.83 -22.09
CA PHE A 162 3.32 2.48 -21.63
C PHE A 162 3.44 3.99 -21.84
N ASN A 163 2.84 4.47 -22.93
CA ASN A 163 2.88 5.84 -23.39
C ASN A 163 1.85 6.71 -22.66
N SER A 164 2.26 7.32 -21.55
CA SER A 164 1.47 8.30 -20.80
C SER A 164 1.64 9.74 -21.30
N CYS A 165 2.48 9.98 -22.30
CA CYS A 165 2.81 11.32 -22.80
C CYS A 165 1.59 11.99 -23.45
N SER A 166 1.32 13.23 -23.06
CA SER A 166 0.17 13.99 -23.55
C SER A 166 0.46 14.71 -24.88
N SER A 167 1.73 14.93 -25.20
CA SER A 167 2.23 15.57 -26.42
C SER A 167 3.30 14.73 -27.15
N LEU A 168 3.59 15.08 -28.40
CA LEU A 168 4.68 14.45 -29.18
C LEU A 168 6.06 14.84 -28.66
N GLU A 169 6.24 16.08 -28.21
CA GLU A 169 7.50 16.56 -27.63
C GLU A 169 7.89 15.76 -26.39
N GLU A 170 6.94 15.53 -25.48
CA GLU A 170 7.13 14.68 -24.30
C GLU A 170 7.49 13.24 -24.69
N LEU A 171 6.84 12.70 -25.72
CA LEU A 171 7.11 11.37 -26.22
C LEU A 171 8.54 11.27 -26.80
N HIS A 172 8.96 12.27 -27.58
CA HIS A 172 10.30 12.30 -28.18
C HIS A 172 11.39 12.38 -27.10
N ALA A 173 11.22 13.23 -26.09
CA ALA A 173 12.14 13.32 -24.96
C ALA A 173 12.23 12.01 -24.16
N ALA A 174 11.10 11.32 -23.95
CA ALA A 174 11.09 10.03 -23.27
C ALA A 174 11.75 8.91 -24.10
N LEU A 175 11.57 8.92 -25.42
CA LEU A 175 12.22 7.96 -26.33
C LEU A 175 13.73 8.20 -26.47
N GLU A 176 14.15 9.46 -26.45
CA GLU A 176 15.57 9.84 -26.45
C GLU A 176 16.27 9.31 -25.20
N ALA A 177 15.68 9.54 -24.02
CA ALA A 177 16.20 9.02 -22.76
C ALA A 177 16.20 7.47 -22.70
N LEU A 178 15.23 6.82 -23.35
CA LEU A 178 15.14 5.36 -23.40
C LEU A 178 16.21 4.73 -24.31
N ASN A 179 16.62 5.45 -25.37
CA ASN A 179 17.48 4.96 -26.45
C ASN A 179 17.01 3.59 -26.99
N LEU A 180 15.91 3.60 -27.73
CA LEU A 180 15.28 2.38 -28.25
C LEU A 180 16.19 1.58 -29.19
N ALA A 181 17.11 2.25 -29.91
CA ALA A 181 18.04 1.65 -30.86
C ALA A 181 19.32 1.07 -30.23
N ASP A 182 19.39 0.95 -28.90
CA ASP A 182 20.54 0.31 -28.25
C ASP A 182 20.64 -1.18 -28.63
N GLU A 183 21.69 -1.54 -29.39
CA GLU A 183 21.93 -2.91 -29.86
C GLU A 183 22.15 -3.92 -28.72
N GLN A 184 22.52 -3.46 -27.52
CA GLN A 184 22.65 -4.32 -26.32
C GLN A 184 21.33 -5.02 -25.96
N ARG A 185 20.20 -4.49 -26.41
CA ARG A 185 18.86 -5.07 -26.22
C ARG A 185 18.65 -6.35 -27.02
N LEU A 186 19.30 -6.47 -28.18
CA LEU A 186 19.21 -7.64 -29.05
C LEU A 186 20.22 -8.71 -28.66
N ARG A 187 21.43 -8.27 -28.32
CA ARG A 187 22.52 -9.13 -27.91
C ARG A 187 23.18 -8.52 -26.67
N PRO A 188 23.06 -9.16 -25.49
CA PRO A 188 23.70 -8.64 -24.30
C PRO A 188 25.21 -8.55 -24.53
N ASN A 189 25.81 -7.44 -24.11
CA ASN A 189 27.26 -7.35 -24.06
C ASN A 189 27.82 -8.29 -22.97
N TRP A 190 29.14 -8.41 -22.90
CA TRP A 190 29.77 -9.30 -21.93
C TRP A 190 29.42 -8.95 -20.49
N ASP A 191 29.39 -7.67 -20.14
CA ASP A 191 29.03 -7.24 -18.78
C ASP A 191 27.61 -7.64 -18.43
N GLN A 192 26.63 -7.38 -19.30
CA GLN A 192 25.24 -7.78 -19.11
C GLN A 192 25.10 -9.30 -18.97
N TYR A 193 25.80 -10.07 -19.80
CA TYR A 193 25.79 -11.53 -19.74
C TYR A 193 26.34 -12.05 -18.40
N PHE A 194 27.50 -11.54 -17.96
CA PHE A 194 28.12 -12.00 -16.71
C PHE A 194 27.38 -11.49 -15.46
N MET A 195 26.80 -10.29 -15.52
CA MET A 195 25.91 -9.80 -14.47
C MET A 195 24.63 -10.63 -14.36
N GLN A 196 24.01 -11.02 -15.48
CA GLN A 196 22.87 -11.94 -15.45
C GLN A 196 23.24 -13.31 -14.87
N LEU A 197 24.45 -13.81 -15.16
CA LEU A 197 24.96 -15.02 -14.53
C LEU A 197 25.21 -14.84 -13.03
N ALA A 198 25.69 -13.67 -12.58
CA ALA A 198 25.81 -13.35 -11.17
C ALA A 198 24.45 -13.34 -10.48
N SER A 199 23.46 -12.68 -11.05
CA SER A 199 22.09 -12.66 -10.52
C SER A 199 21.46 -14.06 -10.52
N LEU A 200 21.77 -14.93 -11.49
CA LEU A 200 21.35 -16.33 -11.50
C LEU A 200 22.04 -17.13 -10.37
N ALA A 201 23.35 -16.93 -10.18
CA ALA A 201 24.08 -17.54 -9.07
C ALA A 201 23.51 -17.09 -7.71
N ALA A 202 23.10 -15.83 -7.58
CA ALA A 202 22.46 -15.31 -6.37
C ALA A 202 21.19 -16.08 -5.96
N GLN A 203 20.46 -16.65 -6.92
CA GLN A 203 19.26 -17.48 -6.64
C GLN A 203 19.62 -18.79 -5.91
N ARG A 204 20.88 -19.22 -5.97
CA ARG A 204 21.39 -20.37 -5.21
C ARG A 204 21.81 -20.02 -3.78
N SER A 205 21.79 -18.73 -3.40
CA SER A 205 22.12 -18.28 -2.05
C SER A 205 21.25 -18.96 -1.00
N ASN A 206 21.89 -19.50 0.04
CA ASN A 206 21.21 -20.05 1.20
C ASN A 206 21.24 -19.10 2.41
N CYS A 207 21.85 -17.91 2.26
CA CYS A 207 21.92 -16.93 3.35
C CYS A 207 20.56 -16.29 3.61
N MET A 208 20.16 -16.26 4.90
CA MET A 208 18.87 -15.69 5.32
C MET A 208 18.83 -14.15 5.35
N LYS A 209 19.98 -13.47 5.21
CA LYS A 209 20.05 -11.99 5.31
C LYS A 209 20.02 -11.28 3.98
N ARG A 210 20.57 -11.86 2.92
CA ARG A 210 20.64 -11.26 1.58
C ARG A 210 20.92 -12.33 0.54
N ARG A 211 20.52 -12.12 -0.70
CA ARG A 211 20.89 -12.95 -1.85
C ARG A 211 21.85 -12.17 -2.73
N VAL A 212 23.11 -12.63 -2.81
CA VAL A 212 24.16 -12.01 -3.61
C VAL A 212 24.86 -13.11 -4.40
N GLY A 213 25.09 -12.85 -5.69
CA GLY A 213 25.89 -13.69 -6.56
C GLY A 213 27.11 -12.97 -7.08
N CYS A 214 28.09 -13.77 -7.49
CA CYS A 214 29.36 -13.33 -8.02
C CYS A 214 29.83 -14.28 -9.12
N VAL A 215 30.44 -13.74 -10.17
CA VAL A 215 31.04 -14.51 -11.26
C VAL A 215 32.42 -13.97 -11.53
N LEU A 216 33.41 -14.85 -11.51
CA LEU A 216 34.77 -14.52 -11.89
C LEU A 216 35.00 -14.92 -13.35
N VAL A 217 35.56 -14.00 -14.13
CA VAL A 217 35.73 -14.16 -15.58
C VAL A 217 37.17 -13.88 -15.97
N ARG A 218 37.68 -14.60 -16.97
CA ARG A 218 38.90 -14.27 -17.71
C ARG A 218 38.73 -14.65 -19.16
N GLU A 219 39.22 -13.84 -20.08
CA GLU A 219 39.10 -14.09 -21.54
C GLU A 219 37.66 -14.40 -21.97
N ARG A 220 36.67 -13.72 -21.34
CA ARG A 220 35.23 -13.92 -21.57
C ARG A 220 34.73 -15.35 -21.28
N ARG A 221 35.42 -16.07 -20.38
CA ARG A 221 35.00 -17.36 -19.86
C ARG A 221 34.87 -17.31 -18.34
N VAL A 222 33.83 -17.95 -17.83
CA VAL A 222 33.62 -18.08 -16.38
C VAL A 222 34.69 -19.01 -15.81
N ILE A 223 35.44 -18.51 -14.83
CA ILE A 223 36.41 -19.28 -14.03
C ILE A 223 35.69 -19.98 -12.88
N SER A 224 34.89 -19.21 -12.14
CA SER A 224 34.14 -19.67 -10.98
C SER A 224 32.90 -18.81 -10.78
N THR A 225 31.95 -19.36 -10.03
CA THR A 225 30.76 -18.65 -9.54
C THR A 225 30.74 -18.74 -8.03
N GLY A 226 30.27 -17.69 -7.38
CA GLY A 226 30.03 -17.66 -5.95
C GLY A 226 28.64 -17.15 -5.64
N TYR A 227 28.08 -17.63 -4.55
CA TYR A 227 26.87 -17.09 -3.95
C TYR A 227 27.07 -17.10 -2.45
N ASN A 228 26.43 -16.19 -1.74
CA ASN A 228 26.63 -16.10 -0.29
C ASN A 228 25.90 -17.25 0.45
N GLY A 229 26.55 -17.85 1.43
CA GLY A 229 26.02 -19.02 2.14
C GLY A 229 27.00 -19.70 3.08
N THR A 230 26.54 -20.70 3.84
CA THR A 230 27.42 -21.47 4.75
C THR A 230 28.47 -22.30 3.99
N PRO A 231 29.64 -22.55 4.60
CA PRO A 231 30.69 -23.39 4.03
C PRO A 231 30.21 -24.79 3.63
N ARG A 232 30.94 -25.40 2.70
CA ARG A 232 30.71 -26.78 2.26
C ARG A 232 30.66 -27.73 3.45
N HIS A 233 29.78 -28.72 3.37
CA HIS A 233 29.58 -29.76 4.39
C HIS A 233 29.00 -29.28 5.73
N LEU A 234 28.65 -27.99 5.87
CA LEU A 234 27.84 -27.50 6.98
C LEU A 234 26.37 -27.41 6.56
N THR A 235 25.47 -27.45 7.54
CA THR A 235 24.04 -27.20 7.35
C THR A 235 23.83 -25.87 6.62
N ASN A 236 22.90 -25.81 5.67
CA ASN A 236 22.67 -24.57 4.94
C ASN A 236 22.15 -23.49 5.89
N CYS A 237 22.45 -22.21 5.62
CA CYS A 237 21.98 -21.13 6.48
C CYS A 237 20.44 -21.08 6.56
N ASN A 238 19.72 -21.37 5.47
CA ASN A 238 18.26 -21.48 5.43
C ASN A 238 17.69 -22.73 6.11
N GLU A 239 18.56 -23.64 6.55
CA GLU A 239 18.24 -24.83 7.36
C GLU A 239 18.73 -24.64 8.82
N GLY A 240 19.03 -23.40 9.23
CA GLY A 240 19.50 -23.09 10.59
C GLY A 240 21.02 -23.16 10.78
N GLY A 241 21.81 -23.43 9.74
CA GLY A 241 23.26 -23.66 9.85
C GLY A 241 24.11 -22.44 10.20
N CYS A 242 23.53 -21.23 10.26
CA CYS A 242 24.22 -20.03 10.72
C CYS A 242 23.41 -19.37 11.86
N PRO A 243 23.82 -19.53 13.14
CA PRO A 243 23.08 -18.98 14.27
C PRO A 243 22.86 -17.47 14.16
N ARG A 244 23.89 -16.72 13.75
CA ARG A 244 23.78 -15.26 13.54
C ARG A 244 22.72 -14.91 12.51
N CYS A 245 22.73 -15.58 11.36
CA CYS A 245 21.77 -15.26 10.30
C CYS A 245 20.33 -15.64 10.66
N ASN A 246 20.15 -16.67 11.50
CA ASN A 246 18.84 -17.17 11.91
C ASN A 246 18.28 -16.49 13.18
N ARG A 247 19.05 -15.65 13.88
CA ARG A 247 18.64 -14.94 15.12
C ARG A 247 17.75 -13.70 14.91
N GLY A 248 17.16 -13.49 13.73
CA GLY A 248 16.24 -12.36 13.48
C GLY A 248 16.88 -10.96 13.50
N GLU A 249 18.15 -10.80 13.91
CA GLU A 249 18.88 -9.52 13.96
C GLU A 249 19.02 -8.84 12.57
N GLY A 250 19.16 -7.51 12.51
CA GLY A 250 19.31 -6.78 11.25
C GLY A 250 20.56 -7.19 10.43
N GLY A 251 20.49 -7.05 9.10
CA GLY A 251 21.65 -7.24 8.23
C GLY A 251 22.78 -6.27 8.60
N GLY A 252 23.98 -6.79 8.88
CA GLY A 252 25.16 -5.99 9.28
C GLY A 252 25.52 -6.07 10.77
N VAL A 253 24.66 -6.64 11.62
CA VAL A 253 24.94 -6.87 13.05
C VAL A 253 25.69 -8.18 13.25
N GLY A 254 26.69 -8.24 14.14
CA GLY A 254 27.40 -9.47 14.47
C GLY A 254 28.15 -10.12 13.30
N LEU A 255 28.72 -9.34 12.37
CA LEU A 255 29.40 -9.88 11.19
C LEU A 255 30.54 -10.86 11.52
N SER A 256 31.24 -10.66 12.65
CA SER A 256 32.30 -11.56 13.12
C SER A 256 31.80 -12.95 13.53
N THR A 257 30.51 -13.11 13.84
CA THR A 257 29.89 -14.40 14.20
C THR A 257 29.10 -15.01 13.04
N CYS A 258 29.11 -14.37 11.87
CA CYS A 258 28.48 -14.89 10.67
C CYS A 258 29.27 -16.08 10.12
N LEU A 259 28.60 -17.23 10.00
CA LEU A 259 29.17 -18.42 9.35
C LEU A 259 29.03 -18.39 7.83
N CYS A 260 28.22 -17.48 7.27
CA CYS A 260 28.06 -17.39 5.82
C CYS A 260 29.25 -16.66 5.18
N LEU A 261 29.83 -17.28 4.17
CA LEU A 261 30.79 -16.66 3.26
C LEU A 261 30.05 -15.76 2.27
N HIS A 262 30.68 -14.65 1.90
CA HIS A 262 30.13 -13.75 0.88
C HIS A 262 30.31 -14.34 -0.53
N ALA A 263 29.55 -13.84 -1.50
CA ALA A 263 29.56 -14.38 -2.86
C ALA A 263 30.93 -14.21 -3.52
N GLU A 264 31.56 -13.06 -3.32
CA GLU A 264 32.90 -12.72 -3.78
C GLU A 264 33.93 -13.65 -3.15
N GLU A 265 33.84 -13.88 -1.84
CA GLU A 265 34.74 -14.79 -1.12
C GLU A 265 34.63 -16.22 -1.64
N ASN A 266 33.40 -16.71 -1.82
CA ASN A 266 33.17 -18.03 -2.39
C ASN A 266 33.73 -18.13 -3.82
N ALA A 267 33.48 -17.13 -4.68
CA ALA A 267 34.00 -17.14 -6.05
C ALA A 267 35.55 -17.19 -6.06
N LEU A 268 36.20 -16.42 -5.19
CA LEU A 268 37.67 -16.39 -5.06
C LEU A 268 38.24 -17.70 -4.51
N LEU A 269 37.61 -18.30 -3.50
CA LEU A 269 38.03 -19.58 -2.92
C LEU A 269 37.90 -20.73 -3.92
N GLU A 270 36.81 -20.76 -4.70
CA GLU A 270 36.58 -21.75 -5.74
C GLU A 270 37.57 -21.64 -6.92
N ALA A 271 37.94 -20.41 -7.28
CA ALA A 271 38.93 -20.21 -8.33
C ALA A 271 40.33 -20.65 -7.88
N GLY A 272 40.71 -20.30 -6.65
CA GLY A 272 42.08 -20.45 -6.16
C GLY A 272 43.05 -19.50 -6.85
N ARG A 273 44.18 -19.20 -6.19
CA ARG A 273 45.13 -18.17 -6.66
C ARG A 273 45.72 -18.45 -8.05
N GLU A 274 45.95 -19.70 -8.41
CA GLU A 274 46.59 -20.06 -9.70
C GLU A 274 45.73 -19.75 -10.93
N ARG A 275 44.40 -19.77 -10.76
CA ARG A 275 43.44 -19.48 -11.84
C ARG A 275 43.17 -17.99 -11.99
N ILE A 276 43.46 -17.18 -10.96
CA ILE A 276 43.34 -15.73 -10.98
C ILE A 276 44.65 -15.16 -11.53
N ARG A 277 44.58 -14.48 -12.66
CA ARG A 277 45.75 -13.89 -13.35
C ARG A 277 45.40 -12.50 -13.83
N GLU A 278 46.40 -11.78 -14.31
CA GLU A 278 46.20 -10.48 -14.96
C GLU A 278 45.10 -10.57 -16.04
N GLY A 279 44.17 -9.63 -16.02
CA GLY A 279 42.98 -9.61 -16.88
C GLY A 279 41.76 -10.38 -16.32
N SER A 280 41.81 -10.87 -15.08
CA SER A 280 40.64 -11.40 -14.38
C SER A 280 39.68 -10.29 -13.95
N ILE A 281 38.39 -10.46 -14.26
CA ILE A 281 37.30 -9.52 -13.95
C ILE A 281 36.30 -10.21 -13.02
N LEU A 282 35.88 -9.52 -11.96
CA LEU A 282 34.88 -9.99 -11.01
C LEU A 282 33.57 -9.24 -11.22
N TYR A 283 32.49 -9.97 -11.50
CA TYR A 283 31.13 -9.44 -11.62
C TYR A 283 30.33 -9.79 -10.37
N CYS A 284 29.67 -8.84 -9.73
CA CYS A 284 28.86 -9.09 -8.52
C CYS A 284 27.62 -8.21 -8.45
N ASP A 285 26.51 -8.73 -7.90
CA ASP A 285 25.25 -7.97 -7.88
C ASP A 285 25.35 -6.68 -7.04
N THR A 286 26.16 -6.71 -5.98
CA THR A 286 26.35 -5.60 -5.03
C THR A 286 27.81 -5.19 -4.98
N CYS A 287 28.09 -3.91 -4.73
CA CYS A 287 29.45 -3.45 -4.47
C CYS A 287 30.10 -4.27 -3.32
N PRO A 288 31.33 -4.79 -3.49
CA PRO A 288 31.97 -5.62 -2.47
C PRO A 288 32.15 -4.87 -1.14
N CYS A 289 31.91 -5.56 -0.03
CA CYS A 289 32.23 -5.01 1.29
C CYS A 289 33.74 -4.91 1.50
N LEU A 290 34.18 -4.17 2.52
CA LEU A 290 35.61 -3.99 2.83
C LEU A 290 36.39 -5.30 2.95
N THR A 291 35.83 -6.33 3.58
CA THR A 291 36.52 -7.62 3.75
C THR A 291 36.72 -8.34 2.43
N CYS A 292 35.73 -8.28 1.53
CA CYS A 292 35.84 -8.82 0.18
C CYS A 292 36.81 -7.99 -0.65
N THR A 293 36.74 -6.67 -0.57
CA THR A 293 37.63 -5.72 -1.26
C THR A 293 39.11 -5.99 -0.96
N VAL A 294 39.48 -6.20 0.30
CA VAL A 294 40.86 -6.56 0.69
C VAL A 294 41.29 -7.89 0.05
N LYS A 295 40.41 -8.89 0.02
CA LYS A 295 40.69 -10.20 -0.60
C LYS A 295 40.83 -10.09 -2.13
N ILE A 296 39.97 -9.30 -2.77
CA ILE A 296 39.99 -9.01 -4.21
C ILE A 296 41.31 -8.34 -4.60
N ALA A 297 41.77 -7.36 -3.83
CA ALA A 297 43.07 -6.72 -4.06
C ALA A 297 44.23 -7.72 -3.92
N GLN A 298 44.20 -8.57 -2.89
CA GLN A 298 45.27 -9.53 -2.60
C GLN A 298 45.44 -10.62 -3.67
N VAL A 299 44.33 -11.08 -4.27
CA VAL A 299 44.37 -12.17 -5.27
C VAL A 299 44.74 -11.70 -6.68
N GLY A 300 44.77 -10.39 -6.94
CA GLY A 300 45.19 -9.81 -8.22
C GLY A 300 44.07 -9.70 -9.27
N ILE A 301 42.83 -9.39 -8.86
CA ILE A 301 41.76 -9.04 -9.79
C ILE A 301 42.06 -7.70 -10.46
N SER A 302 41.84 -7.60 -11.76
CA SER A 302 42.12 -6.37 -12.53
C SER A 302 40.93 -5.40 -12.54
N GLU A 303 39.70 -5.93 -12.58
CA GLU A 303 38.48 -5.11 -12.61
C GLU A 303 37.35 -5.77 -11.81
N VAL A 304 36.57 -4.94 -11.12
CA VAL A 304 35.33 -5.30 -10.43
C VAL A 304 34.19 -4.54 -11.09
N VAL A 305 33.18 -5.27 -11.54
CA VAL A 305 31.96 -4.74 -12.15
C VAL A 305 30.78 -5.09 -11.25
N TYR A 306 29.97 -4.10 -10.85
CA TYR A 306 28.85 -4.32 -9.94
C TYR A 306 27.56 -3.62 -10.39
N SER A 307 26.38 -4.12 -9.97
CA SER A 307 25.10 -3.48 -10.34
C SER A 307 24.52 -2.52 -9.29
N GLN A 308 24.50 -2.91 -8.02
CA GLN A 308 23.83 -2.18 -6.95
C GLN A 308 24.85 -1.59 -5.97
N GLY A 309 24.66 -0.33 -5.60
CA GLY A 309 25.45 0.29 -4.54
C GLY A 309 25.20 -0.32 -3.15
N TYR A 310 26.13 -0.08 -2.24
CA TYR A 310 26.09 -0.50 -0.85
C TYR A 310 26.63 0.58 0.10
N ASN A 311 26.43 0.40 1.41
CA ASN A 311 26.71 1.43 2.44
C ASN A 311 28.19 1.82 2.56
N MET A 312 29.12 1.21 1.80
CA MET A 312 30.57 1.38 1.91
C MET A 312 31.26 1.61 0.55
N ASP A 313 30.52 2.02 -0.48
CA ASP A 313 31.03 2.09 -1.86
C ASP A 313 32.27 2.98 -2.00
N GLN A 314 32.31 4.11 -1.29
CA GLN A 314 33.44 5.05 -1.36
C GLN A 314 34.73 4.45 -0.77
N GLU A 315 34.62 3.71 0.33
CA GLU A 315 35.78 3.11 0.99
C GLU A 315 36.31 1.90 0.20
N SER A 316 35.40 1.05 -0.30
CA SER A 316 35.77 -0.05 -1.21
C SER A 316 36.43 0.49 -2.49
N ALA A 317 35.88 1.55 -3.08
CA ALA A 317 36.47 2.22 -4.24
C ALA A 317 37.87 2.77 -3.96
N ALA A 318 38.08 3.37 -2.79
CA ALA A 318 39.39 3.91 -2.40
C ALA A 318 40.46 2.82 -2.29
N ILE A 319 40.13 1.69 -1.67
CA ILE A 319 41.07 0.56 -1.52
C ILE A 319 41.37 -0.09 -2.88
N LEU A 320 40.34 -0.38 -3.68
CA LEU A 320 40.52 -0.98 -5.01
C LEU A 320 41.38 -0.08 -5.91
N LYS A 321 41.12 1.24 -5.89
CA LYS A 321 41.92 2.21 -6.63
C LYS A 321 43.38 2.23 -6.18
N ALA A 322 43.63 2.22 -4.86
CA ALA A 322 45.00 2.17 -4.33
C ALA A 322 45.74 0.87 -4.69
N ALA A 323 45.01 -0.24 -4.83
CA ALA A 323 45.53 -1.53 -5.27
C ALA A 323 45.66 -1.68 -6.79
N GLY A 324 45.29 -0.66 -7.58
CA GLY A 324 45.32 -0.72 -9.05
C GLY A 324 44.18 -1.53 -9.68
N VAL A 325 43.12 -1.83 -8.93
CA VAL A 325 41.92 -2.53 -9.41
C VAL A 325 40.88 -1.52 -9.90
N CYS A 326 40.40 -1.68 -11.13
CA CYS A 326 39.33 -0.83 -11.66
C CYS A 326 38.00 -1.22 -11.04
N LEU A 327 37.24 -0.26 -10.48
CA LEU A 327 35.88 -0.48 -9.99
C LEU A 327 34.91 0.26 -10.91
N ARG A 328 33.90 -0.44 -11.44
CA ARG A 328 32.92 0.13 -12.36
C ARG A 328 31.50 -0.36 -12.03
N GLN A 329 30.58 0.58 -11.93
CA GLN A 329 29.16 0.25 -11.85
C GLN A 329 28.60 -0.01 -13.25
N PHE A 330 27.82 -1.08 -13.39
CA PHE A 330 27.14 -1.45 -14.62
C PHE A 330 25.62 -1.37 -14.46
N SER A 331 25.00 -0.51 -15.26
CA SER A 331 23.54 -0.35 -15.33
C SER A 331 23.04 -0.89 -16.67
N PRO A 332 22.30 -2.01 -16.72
CA PRO A 332 21.80 -2.55 -17.98
C PRO A 332 20.70 -1.66 -18.60
N PRO A 333 20.49 -1.72 -19.93
CA PRO A 333 19.35 -1.07 -20.57
C PRO A 333 18.02 -1.53 -19.94
N ARG A 334 17.12 -0.60 -19.63
CA ARG A 334 15.80 -0.91 -19.06
C ARG A 334 14.99 -1.76 -20.04
N ASN A 335 14.56 -2.95 -19.64
CA ASN A 335 13.72 -3.86 -20.42
C ASN A 335 12.43 -4.19 -19.65
N GLY A 336 11.46 -4.84 -20.29
CA GLY A 336 10.16 -5.16 -19.68
C GLY A 336 9.13 -4.05 -19.86
N LEU A 337 8.34 -3.75 -18.81
CA LEU A 337 7.35 -2.66 -18.82
C LEU A 337 8.02 -1.32 -18.49
N ILE A 338 7.93 -0.37 -19.42
CA ILE A 338 8.56 0.95 -19.32
C ILE A 338 7.50 2.02 -19.44
N TYR A 339 7.39 2.87 -18.43
CA TYR A 339 6.51 4.03 -18.45
C TYR A 339 7.22 5.21 -19.12
N LEU A 340 6.69 5.66 -20.25
CA LEU A 340 7.11 6.91 -20.88
C LEU A 340 6.38 8.05 -20.17
N GLN A 341 7.08 8.72 -19.26
CA GLN A 341 6.59 9.83 -18.43
C GLN A 341 7.58 11.00 -18.46
N ASN A 342 7.12 12.15 -17.97
CA ASN A 342 7.84 13.41 -18.05
C ASN A 342 9.24 13.33 -17.40
N SER A 343 10.27 13.62 -18.20
CA SER A 343 11.68 13.63 -17.83
C SER A 343 12.01 14.87 -16.98
N GLN A 344 11.56 14.91 -15.73
CA GLN A 344 12.12 15.80 -14.70
C GLN A 344 12.64 15.07 -13.46
N ASN A 345 12.46 13.74 -13.36
CA ASN A 345 12.89 12.95 -12.19
C ASN A 345 13.89 11.83 -12.50
N VAL A 346 14.70 11.96 -13.57
CA VAL A 346 15.79 11.01 -13.87
C VAL A 346 17.11 11.76 -13.99
N ALA A 347 17.61 12.26 -12.86
CA ALA A 347 18.98 12.74 -12.73
C ALA A 347 19.56 12.21 -11.41
N SER A 348 19.92 10.94 -11.39
CA SER A 348 20.73 10.37 -10.31
C SER A 348 21.72 9.33 -10.82
N ASP A 349 22.21 9.45 -12.07
CA ASP A 349 23.31 8.62 -12.59
C ASP A 349 23.97 9.27 -13.81
N LEU A 350 24.95 10.15 -13.58
CA LEU A 350 26.02 10.44 -14.54
C LEU A 350 27.27 10.93 -13.77
N PRO A 351 28.49 10.53 -14.18
CA PRO A 351 29.70 10.84 -13.43
C PRO A 351 30.16 12.28 -13.68
N LEU A 352 30.58 12.97 -12.61
CA LEU A 352 31.36 14.19 -12.69
C LEU A 352 32.65 13.95 -13.49
N ILE A 353 32.94 14.79 -14.50
CA ILE A 353 34.29 15.31 -14.84
C ILE A 353 34.23 16.32 -16.03
N ILE A 354 34.67 17.55 -15.73
CA ILE A 354 35.44 18.53 -16.54
C ILE A 354 34.78 19.71 -17.34
N SER A 355 35.24 20.89 -16.90
CA SER A 355 35.60 22.17 -17.57
C SER A 355 34.63 23.31 -17.86
N LEU A 356 35.01 24.44 -17.24
CA LEU A 356 34.72 25.84 -17.52
C LEU A 356 34.95 26.23 -18.99
N SER A 357 34.05 27.01 -19.59
CA SER A 357 34.28 28.43 -19.95
C SER A 357 33.16 29.03 -20.83
N VAL A 358 32.67 30.20 -20.37
CA VAL A 358 32.25 31.40 -21.12
C VAL A 358 31.24 31.27 -22.28
N LEU A 359 30.03 31.83 -22.08
CA LEU A 359 29.50 32.91 -22.92
C LEU A 359 28.27 33.57 -22.28
N LYS A 360 28.38 34.89 -22.08
CA LYS A 360 27.32 35.81 -21.67
C LYS A 360 26.27 35.92 -22.77
N TYR A 361 24.98 35.90 -22.46
CA TYR A 361 24.01 36.84 -23.04
C TYR A 361 22.83 37.05 -22.08
N SER A 362 22.47 38.32 -21.95
CA SER A 362 21.48 38.92 -21.07
C SER A 362 20.09 38.92 -21.70
N THR A 363 19.07 38.51 -20.95
CA THR A 363 17.72 39.08 -21.05
C THR A 363 16.97 38.84 -19.74
N LEU A 364 16.47 39.94 -19.16
CA LEU A 364 15.64 39.94 -17.96
C LEU A 364 14.28 39.30 -18.25
N SER A 365 13.88 38.31 -17.45
CA SER A 365 12.49 38.07 -17.12
C SER A 365 12.39 37.51 -15.70
N TYR A 366 11.47 38.09 -14.93
CA TYR A 366 11.15 37.72 -13.56
C TYR A 366 10.73 36.24 -13.48
N GLY A 367 11.47 35.43 -12.72
CA GLY A 367 11.13 34.04 -12.43
C GLY A 367 11.81 33.59 -11.15
N LEU A 368 11.01 33.13 -10.19
CA LEU A 368 11.45 32.66 -8.87
C LEU A 368 12.63 31.67 -8.99
N ARG A 369 13.67 31.91 -8.19
CA ARG A 369 14.79 30.98 -7.98
C ARG A 369 14.27 29.70 -7.31
N TYR A 370 14.01 28.64 -8.07
CA TYR A 370 14.00 27.30 -7.51
C TYR A 370 15.45 26.83 -7.34
N ARG A 371 15.99 27.00 -6.13
CA ARG A 371 17.09 26.15 -5.65
C ARG A 371 16.45 24.79 -5.35
N THR A 372 16.93 23.72 -5.97
CA THR A 372 16.65 22.34 -5.54
C THR A 372 17.31 22.13 -4.16
N ALA A 373 16.60 22.50 -3.09
CA ALA A 373 16.94 22.08 -1.75
C ALA A 373 16.53 20.61 -1.62
N ALA A 374 17.40 19.77 -1.06
CA ALA A 374 17.02 18.42 -0.63
C ALA A 374 15.81 18.52 0.31
N MET A 375 14.85 17.59 0.21
CA MET A 375 13.69 17.61 1.11
C MET A 375 14.18 17.48 2.56
N PRO A 376 13.64 18.30 3.48
CA PRO A 376 14.03 18.24 4.89
C PRO A 376 13.66 16.88 5.49
N THR A 377 14.53 16.33 6.34
CA THR A 377 14.34 15.03 6.96
C THR A 377 13.74 15.14 8.37
N VAL A 378 13.00 14.12 8.77
CA VAL A 378 12.56 13.87 10.15
C VAL A 378 12.96 12.48 10.58
N HIS A 379 13.42 12.33 11.81
CA HIS A 379 13.84 11.05 12.34
C HIS A 379 12.65 10.36 13.01
N LEU A 380 12.30 9.17 12.54
CA LEU A 380 11.19 8.38 13.04
C LEU A 380 11.71 7.12 13.72
N LEU A 381 11.22 6.86 14.94
CA LEU A 381 11.61 5.68 15.70
C LEU A 381 11.03 4.39 15.08
N ASP A 382 11.92 3.51 14.62
CA ASP A 382 11.58 2.17 14.12
C ASP A 382 11.46 1.18 15.28
N TYR A 383 10.48 1.39 16.15
CA TYR A 383 10.10 0.35 17.11
C TYR A 383 8.84 -0.35 16.60
N VAL A 384 8.94 -1.68 16.49
CA VAL A 384 8.00 -2.49 15.72
C VAL A 384 6.70 -2.66 16.51
N ALA A 385 5.78 -1.71 16.39
CA ALA A 385 4.40 -1.88 16.83
C ALA A 385 3.41 -1.12 15.91
N GLY A 386 2.77 -1.87 14.99
CA GLY A 386 1.59 -1.42 14.24
C GLY A 386 1.86 -0.79 12.86
N ASN A 387 0.94 0.06 12.43
CA ASN A 387 0.95 0.71 11.12
C ASN A 387 1.75 2.02 11.12
N VAL A 388 3.07 1.90 11.00
CA VAL A 388 3.96 3.08 10.83
C VAL A 388 3.92 3.63 9.41
N ARG A 389 3.45 2.83 8.43
CA ARG A 389 3.42 3.20 7.01
C ARG A 389 2.52 4.41 6.75
N SER A 390 1.34 4.48 7.35
CA SER A 390 0.47 5.64 7.18
C SER A 390 1.10 6.93 7.68
N LEU A 391 1.88 6.87 8.76
CA LEU A 391 2.63 8.03 9.25
C LEU A 391 3.73 8.45 8.28
N VAL A 392 4.50 7.49 7.75
CA VAL A 392 5.52 7.76 6.71
C VAL A 392 4.89 8.41 5.49
N ASN A 393 3.77 7.88 5.00
CA ASN A 393 3.06 8.44 3.85
C ASN A 393 2.53 9.85 4.14
N ALA A 394 2.05 10.10 5.36
CA ALA A 394 1.59 11.41 5.79
C ALA A 394 2.74 12.44 5.86
N ILE A 395 3.90 12.03 6.40
CA ILE A 395 5.13 12.85 6.44
C ILE A 395 5.60 13.20 5.02
N ASN A 396 5.66 12.20 4.13
CA ASN A 396 6.02 12.41 2.72
C ASN A 396 5.01 13.35 2.02
N LYS A 397 3.71 13.19 2.31
CA LYS A 397 2.65 14.03 1.75
C LYS A 397 2.76 15.50 2.17
N VAL A 398 3.29 15.79 3.37
CA VAL A 398 3.51 17.16 3.84
C VAL A 398 4.89 17.72 3.47
N GLY A 399 5.69 17.01 2.68
CA GLY A 399 6.93 17.51 2.06
C GLY A 399 8.22 17.23 2.84
N PHE A 400 8.22 16.21 3.69
CA PHE A 400 9.40 15.78 4.47
C PHE A 400 9.74 14.32 4.14
N ASP A 401 11.03 13.97 4.23
CA ASP A 401 11.48 12.57 4.14
C ASP A 401 11.69 11.97 5.53
N VAL A 402 11.53 10.65 5.65
CA VAL A 402 11.74 9.91 6.89
C VAL A 402 13.13 9.28 6.92
N GLU A 403 13.88 9.59 7.98
CA GLU A 403 15.10 8.89 8.37
C GLU A 403 14.80 7.98 9.57
N TRP A 404 15.21 6.71 9.49
CA TRP A 404 14.85 5.72 10.52
C TRP A 404 15.86 5.69 11.65
N ILE A 405 15.37 5.81 12.88
CA ILE A 405 16.13 5.50 14.09
C ILE A 405 16.01 4.00 14.35
N LYS A 406 17.11 3.25 14.15
CA LYS A 406 17.14 1.79 14.33
C LYS A 406 17.93 1.37 15.56
N SER A 407 18.74 2.27 16.08
CA SER A 407 19.52 2.10 17.29
C SER A 407 19.47 3.36 18.16
N PRO A 408 19.66 3.24 19.48
CA PRO A 408 19.65 4.41 20.36
C PRO A 408 20.74 5.44 20.02
N ALA A 409 21.82 5.02 19.33
CA ALA A 409 22.88 5.91 18.88
C ALA A 409 22.41 6.90 17.80
N ASP A 410 21.43 6.50 16.98
CA ASP A 410 20.94 7.31 15.87
C ASP A 410 20.19 8.56 16.37
N ILE A 411 19.60 8.50 17.58
CA ILE A 411 18.82 9.60 18.16
C ILE A 411 19.65 10.89 18.30
N LYS A 412 20.95 10.76 18.55
CA LYS A 412 21.83 11.93 18.69
C LYS A 412 21.89 12.79 17.44
N ASN A 413 21.76 12.16 16.27
CA ASN A 413 21.78 12.80 14.96
C ASN A 413 20.42 13.39 14.57
N ALA A 414 19.35 13.07 15.31
CA ALA A 414 18.03 13.59 15.01
C ALA A 414 17.97 15.10 15.27
N ASP A 415 17.62 15.87 14.23
CA ASP A 415 17.24 17.28 14.37
C ASP A 415 15.78 17.43 14.81
N ARG A 416 14.94 16.48 14.41
CA ARG A 416 13.53 16.35 14.82
C ARG A 416 13.25 14.88 15.04
N LEU A 417 12.76 14.52 16.22
CA LEU A 417 12.44 13.14 16.59
C LEU A 417 10.93 12.96 16.67
N MET A 418 10.43 11.92 16.01
CA MET A 418 9.06 11.45 16.14
C MET A 418 9.05 10.06 16.75
N VAL A 419 8.26 9.90 17.81
CA VAL A 419 8.01 8.62 18.47
C VAL A 419 6.54 8.27 18.23
N PRO A 420 6.24 7.42 17.22
CA PRO A 420 4.88 6.94 17.01
C PRO A 420 4.48 6.00 18.14
N GLY A 421 3.26 5.50 18.16
CA GLY A 421 2.97 4.37 19.03
C GLY A 421 1.56 3.84 18.97
N VAL A 422 1.46 2.57 18.62
CA VAL A 422 0.21 1.83 18.54
C VAL A 422 0.36 0.59 19.40
N GLY A 423 -0.61 0.34 20.27
CA GLY A 423 -0.69 -0.92 21.01
C GLY A 423 -0.70 -0.76 22.51
N HIS A 424 -0.38 -1.84 23.20
CA HIS A 424 -0.39 -1.93 24.65
C HIS A 424 0.80 -1.15 25.26
N PHE A 425 0.53 -0.22 26.17
CA PHE A 425 1.53 0.65 26.81
C PHE A 425 2.73 -0.16 27.34
N GLY A 426 2.47 -1.19 28.14
CA GLY A 426 3.52 -2.02 28.73
C GLY A 426 4.40 -2.72 27.68
N HIS A 427 3.80 -3.17 26.57
CA HIS A 427 4.52 -3.84 25.50
C HIS A 427 5.45 -2.86 24.77
N CYS A 428 4.93 -1.69 24.41
CA CYS A 428 5.69 -0.65 23.73
C CYS A 428 6.84 -0.13 24.61
N LEU A 429 6.56 0.25 25.87
CA LEU A 429 7.57 0.82 26.75
C LEU A 429 8.61 -0.20 27.20
N SER A 430 8.24 -1.48 27.39
CA SER A 430 9.22 -2.54 27.64
C SER A 430 10.17 -2.72 26.47
N GLN A 431 9.68 -2.72 25.22
CA GLN A 431 10.55 -2.78 24.05
C GLN A 431 11.47 -1.55 23.92
N LEU A 432 10.95 -0.35 24.20
CA LEU A 432 11.77 0.87 24.20
C LEU A 432 12.85 0.84 25.28
N SER A 433 12.52 0.30 26.45
CA SER A 433 13.44 0.13 27.58
C SER A 433 14.51 -0.90 27.28
N GLU A 434 14.13 -2.12 26.86
CA GLU A 434 15.03 -3.21 26.48
C GLU A 434 15.93 -2.84 25.30
N GLY A 435 15.39 -2.08 24.35
CA GLY A 435 16.12 -1.52 23.22
C GLY A 435 17.06 -0.36 23.59
N GLY A 436 16.99 0.16 24.82
CA GLY A 436 17.85 1.25 25.31
C GLY A 436 17.50 2.63 24.76
N PHE A 437 16.25 2.84 24.30
CA PHE A 437 15.82 4.10 23.67
C PHE A 437 15.35 5.16 24.65
N LEU A 438 14.85 4.79 25.84
CA LEU A 438 14.24 5.72 26.79
C LEU A 438 15.17 6.87 27.20
N GLU A 439 16.41 6.55 27.54
CA GLU A 439 17.37 7.55 28.01
C GLU A 439 17.83 8.50 26.88
N PRO A 440 18.18 8.01 25.67
CA PRO A 440 18.45 8.90 24.53
C PRO A 440 17.27 9.78 24.12
N ILE A 441 16.02 9.30 24.23
CA ILE A 441 14.82 10.13 24.01
C ILE A 441 14.76 11.26 25.04
N ARG A 442 14.98 10.96 26.33
CA ARG A 442 15.02 11.98 27.39
C ARG A 442 16.09 13.03 27.11
N GLN A 443 17.30 12.61 26.75
CA GLN A 443 18.40 13.51 26.40
C GLN A 443 18.08 14.39 25.18
N HIS A 444 17.42 13.84 24.16
CA HIS A 444 16.98 14.62 22.99
C HIS A 444 16.02 15.76 23.40
N ILE A 445 15.08 15.46 24.30
CA ILE A 445 14.14 16.45 24.83
C ILE A 445 14.89 17.51 25.67
N GLU A 446 15.77 17.11 26.57
CA GLU A 446 16.57 18.02 27.42
C GLU A 446 17.49 18.95 26.63
N LEU A 447 17.96 18.52 25.46
CA LEU A 447 18.75 19.35 24.54
C LEU A 447 17.91 20.40 23.80
N GLY A 448 16.60 20.47 24.03
CA GLY A 448 15.71 21.44 23.39
C GLY A 448 15.39 21.13 21.92
N LYS A 449 15.69 19.91 21.45
CA LYS A 449 15.43 19.50 20.07
C LYS A 449 13.97 19.10 19.87
N PRO A 450 13.33 19.45 18.73
CA PRO A 450 11.93 19.09 18.47
C PRO A 450 11.61 17.60 18.67
N PHE A 451 10.57 17.33 19.45
CA PHE A 451 10.05 16.00 19.75
C PHE A 451 8.55 15.95 19.50
N MET A 452 8.08 14.93 18.78
CA MET A 452 6.65 14.63 18.65
C MET A 452 6.33 13.20 19.12
N GLY A 453 5.45 13.09 20.12
CA GLY A 453 4.89 11.81 20.56
C GLY A 453 3.47 11.59 20.00
N ILE A 454 3.18 10.42 19.43
CA ILE A 454 1.84 10.09 18.91
C ILE A 454 1.27 8.87 19.65
N CYS A 455 0.04 9.01 20.16
CA CYS A 455 -0.69 7.98 20.91
C CYS A 455 0.15 7.40 22.06
N VAL A 456 0.71 6.19 21.96
CA VAL A 456 1.60 5.66 23.02
C VAL A 456 2.85 6.53 23.17
N GLY A 457 3.29 7.23 22.13
CA GLY A 457 4.35 8.24 22.22
C GLY A 457 4.00 9.45 23.10
N LEU A 458 2.71 9.85 23.16
CA LEU A 458 2.23 10.81 24.16
C LEU A 458 2.24 10.17 25.54
N GLN A 459 1.69 8.96 25.66
CA GLN A 459 1.55 8.28 26.95
C GLN A 459 2.91 8.00 27.59
N ALA A 460 3.94 7.74 26.79
CA ALA A 460 5.31 7.56 27.23
C ALA A 460 5.88 8.78 27.98
N LEU A 461 5.35 9.99 27.79
CA LEU A 461 5.80 11.19 28.51
C LEU A 461 5.35 11.19 29.99
N PHE A 462 4.35 10.40 30.32
CA PHE A 462 3.76 10.33 31.66
C PHE A 462 4.49 9.32 32.54
N GLU A 463 4.10 9.23 33.81
CA GLU A 463 4.75 8.35 34.79
C GLU A 463 4.47 6.87 34.51
N GLY A 464 3.30 6.54 33.96
CA GLY A 464 2.90 5.17 33.63
C GLY A 464 1.44 5.09 33.22
N SER A 465 0.93 3.86 33.07
CA SER A 465 -0.46 3.57 32.70
C SER A 465 -1.10 2.56 33.66
N GLU A 466 -2.42 2.59 33.80
CA GLU A 466 -3.20 1.49 34.41
C GLU A 466 -3.29 0.25 33.50
N GLU A 467 -2.96 0.40 32.21
CA GLU A 467 -2.89 -0.73 31.27
C GLU A 467 -1.81 -1.74 31.66
N ASP A 468 -0.69 -1.23 32.20
CA ASP A 468 0.40 -2.02 32.78
C ASP A 468 0.97 -1.24 33.97
N SER A 469 0.64 -1.70 35.19
CA SER A 469 1.05 -1.03 36.42
C SER A 469 2.55 -1.04 36.65
N ASP A 470 3.24 -2.04 36.12
CA ASP A 470 4.63 -2.37 36.46
C ASP A 470 5.62 -1.66 35.54
N THR A 471 5.16 -1.28 34.34
CA THR A 471 5.98 -0.59 33.35
C THR A 471 5.97 0.94 33.56
N PRO A 472 7.11 1.59 33.82
CA PRO A 472 7.18 3.05 33.93
C PRO A 472 7.26 3.72 32.56
N GLY A 473 6.74 4.95 32.47
CA GLY A 473 7.02 5.87 31.35
C GLY A 473 8.29 6.69 31.58
N LEU A 474 8.49 7.74 30.77
CA LEU A 474 9.63 8.66 30.89
C LEU A 474 9.54 9.56 32.13
N GLY A 475 8.33 9.75 32.68
CA GLY A 475 8.10 10.51 33.90
C GLY A 475 8.28 12.03 33.78
N LEU A 476 8.11 12.60 32.58
CA LEU A 476 8.14 14.07 32.39
C LEU A 476 6.89 14.75 32.96
N ILE A 477 5.78 14.02 33.05
CA ILE A 477 4.52 14.46 33.63
C ILE A 477 4.17 13.49 34.79
N PRO A 478 4.09 13.97 36.04
CA PRO A 478 3.83 13.14 37.22
C PRO A 478 2.34 12.80 37.36
N GLN A 479 1.79 12.20 36.32
CA GLN A 479 0.43 11.69 36.23
C GLN A 479 0.46 10.33 35.52
N ARG A 480 -0.50 9.46 35.84
CA ARG A 480 -0.68 8.17 35.15
C ARG A 480 -1.90 8.17 34.23
N MET A 481 -1.83 7.39 33.16
CA MET A 481 -2.98 7.12 32.29
C MET A 481 -3.99 6.25 33.03
N GLN A 482 -5.27 6.56 32.87
CA GLN A 482 -6.38 5.84 33.49
C GLN A 482 -7.26 5.21 32.42
N LYS A 483 -7.87 4.06 32.72
CA LYS A 483 -8.86 3.46 31.83
C LYS A 483 -10.15 4.29 31.89
N PHE A 484 -10.76 4.57 30.73
CA PHE A 484 -12.07 5.21 30.71
C PHE A 484 -13.13 4.38 31.45
N ASN A 485 -14.07 5.07 32.08
CA ASN A 485 -15.22 4.43 32.71
C ASN A 485 -16.20 3.92 31.63
N ALA A 486 -16.39 2.60 31.60
CA ALA A 486 -17.25 1.91 30.64
C ALA A 486 -18.72 1.75 31.08
N ASP A 487 -19.13 2.34 32.21
CA ASP A 487 -20.51 2.24 32.71
C ASP A 487 -21.48 3.17 31.97
N THR A 488 -20.98 4.29 31.44
CA THR A 488 -21.80 5.32 30.77
C THR A 488 -21.57 5.39 29.26
N LYS A 489 -20.58 4.66 28.75
CA LYS A 489 -20.10 4.74 27.36
C LYS A 489 -19.31 3.49 26.98
N SER A 490 -19.12 3.30 25.68
CA SER A 490 -18.33 2.20 25.17
C SER A 490 -16.83 2.39 25.49
N VAL A 491 -16.04 1.34 25.67
CA VAL A 491 -14.58 1.44 25.80
C VAL A 491 -13.95 0.27 25.05
N PRO A 492 -12.99 0.46 24.12
CA PRO A 492 -12.23 1.68 23.80
C PRO A 492 -13.01 2.85 23.20
N HIS A 493 -12.46 4.06 23.38
CA HIS A 493 -12.84 5.26 22.64
C HIS A 493 -12.35 5.11 21.18
N ILE A 494 -13.27 4.81 20.25
CA ILE A 494 -12.98 4.65 18.81
C ILE A 494 -13.85 5.61 18.00
N GLY A 495 -13.24 6.68 17.52
CA GLY A 495 -13.92 7.62 16.64
C GLY A 495 -13.27 8.99 16.58
N TRP A 496 -14.06 9.97 16.15
CA TRP A 496 -13.55 11.31 15.87
C TRP A 496 -14.03 12.28 16.94
N ASN A 497 -13.08 12.95 17.59
CA ASN A 497 -13.34 13.88 18.68
C ASN A 497 -12.58 15.20 18.47
N SER A 498 -12.87 16.22 19.29
CA SER A 498 -12.22 17.53 19.19
C SER A 498 -10.80 17.51 19.74
N ALA A 499 -10.09 18.63 19.59
CA ALA A 499 -8.89 18.96 20.37
C ALA A 499 -8.99 20.45 20.73
N MET A 500 -9.70 20.76 21.82
CA MET A 500 -10.07 22.11 22.24
C MET A 500 -8.98 22.75 23.09
N ASN A 501 -8.45 23.91 22.68
CA ASN A 501 -7.41 24.60 23.44
C ASN A 501 -7.92 25.14 24.78
N THR A 502 -7.18 24.91 25.86
CA THR A 502 -7.51 25.38 27.22
C THR A 502 -6.91 26.75 27.53
N THR A 503 -5.85 27.18 26.83
CA THR A 503 -4.98 28.28 27.28
C THR A 503 -5.28 29.64 26.62
N SER A 504 -5.84 29.67 25.39
CA SER A 504 -6.16 30.92 24.68
C SER A 504 -7.30 30.74 23.69
N GLU A 505 -8.29 31.63 23.74
CA GLU A 505 -9.40 31.66 22.77
C GLU A 505 -9.00 32.26 21.41
N ARG A 506 -7.79 32.83 21.30
CA ARG A 506 -7.33 33.57 20.10
C ARG A 506 -6.15 32.91 19.40
N GLN A 507 -5.49 31.96 20.04
CA GLN A 507 -4.35 31.24 19.48
C GLN A 507 -4.54 29.75 19.67
N THR A 508 -4.13 28.99 18.67
CA THR A 508 -4.00 27.53 18.73
C THR A 508 -2.52 27.17 18.58
N PHE A 509 -2.19 25.90 18.82
CA PHE A 509 -0.82 25.41 18.65
C PHE A 509 -0.75 24.25 17.65
N TYR A 510 0.35 24.19 16.90
CA TYR A 510 0.66 23.16 15.91
C TYR A 510 -0.51 22.81 14.99
N GLY A 511 -1.23 23.83 14.48
CA GLY A 511 -2.28 23.64 13.46
C GLY A 511 -3.57 22.97 13.96
N LEU A 512 -3.72 22.78 15.27
CA LEU A 512 -4.97 22.30 15.86
C LEU A 512 -6.09 23.31 15.60
N ASN A 513 -7.27 22.82 15.29
CA ASN A 513 -8.47 23.62 15.05
C ASN A 513 -9.62 23.08 15.89
N PRO A 514 -10.25 23.90 16.75
CA PRO A 514 -11.40 23.49 17.57
C PRO A 514 -12.61 23.01 16.77
N ASN A 515 -12.74 23.43 15.50
CA ASN A 515 -13.84 23.03 14.60
C ASN A 515 -13.51 21.76 13.80
N SER A 516 -12.24 21.33 13.79
CA SER A 516 -11.82 20.07 13.18
C SER A 516 -12.05 18.91 14.15
N LYS A 517 -12.13 17.70 13.59
CA LYS A 517 -12.18 16.46 14.37
C LYS A 517 -10.95 15.61 14.06
N TYR A 518 -10.43 14.94 15.09
CA TYR A 518 -9.25 14.08 15.03
C TYR A 518 -9.62 12.66 15.45
N TYR A 519 -8.91 11.67 14.92
CA TYR A 519 -9.22 10.26 15.16
C TYR A 519 -8.50 9.72 16.41
N TYR A 520 -9.30 9.31 17.39
CA TYR A 520 -8.88 8.70 18.65
C TYR A 520 -9.25 7.21 18.65
N VAL A 521 -8.33 6.38 19.16
CA VAL A 521 -8.48 4.93 19.20
C VAL A 521 -7.74 4.33 20.41
N HIS A 522 -8.32 4.44 21.60
CA HIS A 522 -7.64 4.08 22.86
C HIS A 522 -8.61 3.73 24.00
N SER A 523 -8.20 2.85 24.91
CA SER A 523 -8.94 2.56 26.17
C SER A 523 -8.46 3.40 27.36
N PHE A 524 -7.23 3.91 27.29
CA PHE A 524 -6.55 4.60 28.39
C PHE A 524 -6.21 6.03 27.99
N ALA A 525 -6.36 6.98 28.90
CA ALA A 525 -6.11 8.40 28.66
C ALA A 525 -5.62 9.11 29.94
N ALA A 526 -4.96 10.26 29.77
CA ALA A 526 -4.72 11.16 30.88
C ALA A 526 -5.97 12.04 31.06
N LEU A 527 -6.72 11.80 32.14
CA LEU A 527 -7.85 12.65 32.51
C LEU A 527 -7.36 14.07 32.81
N TYR A 528 -8.05 15.05 32.27
CA TYR A 528 -7.64 16.45 32.37
C TYR A 528 -8.06 17.04 33.72
N LYS A 529 -7.16 17.84 34.30
CA LYS A 529 -7.41 18.61 35.52
C LYS A 529 -7.03 20.07 35.25
N ALA A 530 -8.04 20.93 35.25
CA ALA A 530 -7.86 22.34 34.91
C ALA A 530 -6.78 23.02 35.76
N GLY A 531 -5.83 23.67 35.09
CA GLY A 531 -4.77 24.46 35.71
C GLY A 531 -3.57 23.65 36.21
N VAL A 532 -3.61 22.31 36.23
CA VAL A 532 -2.47 21.53 36.74
C VAL A 532 -1.29 21.61 35.77
N LEU A 533 -1.50 21.24 34.51
CA LEU A 533 -0.44 21.26 33.50
C LEU A 533 -0.12 22.68 33.01
N GLU A 534 -1.13 23.54 32.94
CA GLU A 534 -0.94 24.94 32.55
C GLU A 534 -0.02 25.69 33.53
N ASN A 535 -0.15 25.42 34.84
CA ASN A 535 0.74 25.99 35.86
C ASN A 535 2.19 25.51 35.73
N GLU A 536 2.41 24.36 35.09
CA GLU A 536 3.74 23.83 34.74
C GLU A 536 4.23 24.28 33.34
N GLY A 537 3.51 25.20 32.70
CA GLY A 537 3.88 25.80 31.41
C GLY A 537 3.47 24.99 30.18
N TRP A 538 2.61 23.98 30.33
CA TRP A 538 2.06 23.24 29.20
C TRP A 538 0.90 23.98 28.55
N SER A 539 0.88 24.02 27.21
CA SER A 539 -0.34 24.25 26.44
C SER A 539 -1.08 22.92 26.29
N VAL A 540 -2.38 22.90 26.59
CA VAL A 540 -3.18 21.67 26.58
C VAL A 540 -4.36 21.84 25.61
N ALA A 541 -4.62 20.80 24.82
CA ALA A 541 -5.83 20.65 24.05
C ALA A 541 -6.61 19.43 24.56
N THR A 542 -7.87 19.62 24.94
CA THR A 542 -8.71 18.60 25.56
C THR A 542 -9.78 18.08 24.62
N ALA A 543 -10.36 16.95 24.98
CA ALA A 543 -11.55 16.39 24.36
C ALA A 543 -12.42 15.75 25.45
N THR A 544 -13.73 15.71 25.22
CA THR A 544 -14.67 15.06 26.13
C THR A 544 -15.12 13.72 25.57
N TYR A 545 -15.06 12.66 26.38
CA TYR A 545 -15.65 11.36 26.07
C TYR A 545 -16.67 10.96 27.14
N GLY A 546 -17.95 11.07 26.79
CA GLY A 546 -19.05 10.97 27.75
C GLY A 546 -18.95 12.07 28.81
N ASP A 547 -18.74 11.68 30.05
CA ASP A 547 -18.59 12.55 31.23
C ASP A 547 -17.13 12.83 31.61
N GLU A 548 -16.16 12.25 30.89
CA GLU A 548 -14.73 12.38 31.18
C GLU A 548 -14.04 13.30 30.19
N GLU A 549 -13.43 14.38 30.69
CA GLU A 549 -12.55 15.24 29.90
C GLU A 549 -11.10 14.73 30.01
N PHE A 550 -10.41 14.64 28.87
CA PHE A 550 -9.07 14.08 28.79
C PHE A 550 -8.16 14.90 27.87
N ILE A 551 -6.86 14.65 28.00
CA ILE A 551 -5.83 15.31 27.22
C ILE A 551 -5.80 14.73 25.80
N GLY A 552 -6.15 15.55 24.82
CA GLY A 552 -6.07 15.23 23.39
C GLY A 552 -4.71 15.57 22.77
N ALA A 553 -4.09 16.68 23.18
CA ALA A 553 -2.72 17.04 22.81
C ALA A 553 -2.08 17.96 23.86
N ILE A 554 -0.75 17.98 23.90
CA ILE A 554 0.05 18.83 24.79
C ILE A 554 1.25 19.42 24.07
N ALA A 555 1.67 20.61 24.48
CA ALA A 555 2.89 21.24 24.01
C ALA A 555 3.61 22.02 25.12
N ARG A 556 4.93 21.85 25.23
CA ARG A 556 5.79 22.68 26.10
C ARG A 556 7.17 22.76 25.47
N GLU A 557 7.70 23.97 25.34
CA GLU A 557 9.02 24.21 24.72
C GLU A 557 9.18 23.51 23.36
N ASN A 558 10.01 22.48 23.26
CA ASN A 558 10.31 21.65 22.09
C ASN A 558 9.47 20.35 21.98
N VAL A 559 8.65 20.06 22.98
CA VAL A 559 7.80 18.87 23.05
C VAL A 559 6.42 19.19 22.51
N PHE A 560 5.94 18.37 21.58
CA PHE A 560 4.56 18.29 21.16
C PHE A 560 4.10 16.83 21.23
N ALA A 561 2.88 16.56 21.64
CA ALA A 561 2.36 15.20 21.61
C ALA A 561 0.85 15.18 21.41
N THR A 562 0.34 14.14 20.76
CA THR A 562 -1.09 13.95 20.49
C THR A 562 -1.55 12.56 20.94
N GLN A 563 -2.70 12.48 21.60
CA GLN A 563 -3.35 11.21 21.93
C GLN A 563 -4.06 10.63 20.70
N PHE A 564 -4.56 11.50 19.82
CA PHE A 564 -5.10 11.11 18.52
C PHE A 564 -3.97 10.81 17.51
N HIS A 565 -4.33 10.13 16.43
CA HIS A 565 -3.46 9.79 15.31
C HIS A 565 -3.60 10.82 14.18
N PRO A 566 -2.66 11.78 14.03
CA PRO A 566 -2.77 12.79 12.97
C PRO A 566 -2.72 12.17 11.56
N GLU A 567 -1.94 11.11 11.35
CA GLU A 567 -1.90 10.35 10.09
C GLU A 567 -3.20 9.63 9.74
N LYS A 568 -4.14 9.54 10.69
CA LYS A 568 -5.49 8.98 10.52
C LYS A 568 -6.60 10.00 10.66
N SER A 569 -6.25 11.28 10.79
CA SER A 569 -7.20 12.37 11.01
C SER A 569 -7.50 13.17 9.73
N GLY A 570 -7.28 12.59 8.55
CA GLY A 570 -7.46 13.27 7.26
C GLY A 570 -6.63 14.55 7.16
N GLN A 571 -7.19 15.57 6.50
CA GLN A 571 -6.50 16.86 6.32
C GLN A 571 -6.23 17.61 7.63
N ALA A 572 -7.11 17.48 8.63
CA ALA A 572 -6.89 18.08 9.95
C ALA A 572 -5.58 17.58 10.58
N GLY A 573 -5.32 16.27 10.51
CA GLY A 573 -4.08 15.71 11.02
C GLY A 573 -2.87 15.98 10.14
N LEU A 574 -3.02 16.04 8.81
CA LEU A 574 -1.94 16.47 7.91
C LEU A 574 -1.50 17.90 8.21
N ARG A 575 -2.43 18.82 8.51
CA ARG A 575 -2.07 20.16 8.98
C ARG A 575 -1.27 20.12 10.29
N THR A 576 -1.67 19.29 11.24
CA THR A 576 -0.96 19.14 12.52
C THR A 576 0.47 18.66 12.32
N LEU A 577 0.68 17.66 11.46
CA LEU A 577 2.01 17.18 11.10
C LEU A 577 2.84 18.26 10.40
N ARG A 578 2.25 18.96 9.42
CA ARG A 578 2.92 20.05 8.70
C ARG A 578 3.36 21.16 9.65
N ALA A 579 2.50 21.58 10.57
CA ALA A 579 2.80 22.62 11.54
C ALA A 579 3.95 22.22 12.49
N PHE A 580 3.97 20.97 12.99
CA PHE A 580 5.08 20.47 13.80
C PHE A 580 6.39 20.46 13.01
N LEU A 581 6.39 19.89 11.80
CA LEU A 581 7.59 19.72 11.00
C LEU A 581 8.19 21.06 10.54
N ASN A 582 7.34 22.05 10.25
CA ASN A 582 7.76 23.42 9.93
C ASN A 582 8.20 24.23 11.16
N GLY A 583 7.84 23.81 12.36
CA GLY A 583 8.08 24.58 13.59
C GLY A 583 7.06 25.71 13.81
N ASP A 584 5.90 25.64 13.16
CA ASP A 584 4.80 26.59 13.31
C ASP A 584 4.06 26.32 14.62
N LYS A 585 4.64 26.79 15.74
CA LYS A 585 4.15 26.45 17.08
C LYS A 585 2.82 27.10 17.44
N TYR A 586 2.63 28.38 17.14
CA TYR A 586 1.41 29.11 17.48
C TYR A 586 0.81 29.77 16.25
N GLN A 587 -0.49 29.59 16.04
CA GLN A 587 -1.25 30.22 14.97
C GLN A 587 -2.44 31.00 15.53
N PRO A 588 -2.79 32.17 14.96
CA PRO A 588 -4.04 32.84 15.31
C PRO A 588 -5.24 32.03 14.81
N ILE A 589 -6.32 32.04 15.59
CA ILE A 589 -7.61 31.46 15.17
C ILE A 589 -8.29 32.49 14.26
N GLY A 590 -8.63 32.09 13.01
CA GLY A 590 -9.31 32.97 12.04
C GLY A 590 -10.69 33.43 12.53
N THR A 591 -11.19 34.55 11.98
CA THR A 591 -12.48 35.17 12.38
C THR A 591 -13.68 34.24 12.26
N GLU A 592 -13.67 33.30 11.30
CA GLU A 592 -14.72 32.26 11.17
C GLU A 592 -14.71 31.23 12.32
N GLY A 593 -13.57 31.02 12.98
CA GLY A 593 -13.44 30.13 14.14
C GLY A 593 -13.99 30.72 15.44
N LEU A 594 -14.18 32.04 15.50
CA LEU A 594 -14.74 32.76 16.64
C LEU A 594 -16.27 32.88 16.56
N GLU A 595 -16.85 32.87 15.35
CA GLU A 595 -18.29 33.09 15.12
C GLU A 595 -19.11 31.79 14.98
N ALA A 596 -18.48 30.62 14.86
CA ALA A 596 -19.19 29.33 14.82
C ALA A 596 -19.85 29.02 16.19
N GLY A 597 -21.17 29.26 16.27
CA GLY A 597 -22.00 29.04 17.45
C GLY A 597 -21.93 27.60 17.98
N LYS A 598 -21.91 27.49 19.32
CA LYS A 598 -21.85 26.27 20.15
C LYS A 598 -20.69 25.32 19.82
N ARG A 599 -19.70 25.31 20.71
CA ARG A 599 -18.63 24.29 20.79
C ARG A 599 -19.27 22.89 20.95
N GLU A 600 -19.45 22.16 19.84
CA GLU A 600 -19.98 20.79 19.87
C GLU A 600 -18.83 19.79 20.11
N ASP A 601 -18.55 19.56 21.39
CA ASP A 601 -17.57 18.56 21.83
C ASP A 601 -18.15 17.15 21.88
N GLY A 602 -17.29 16.15 21.77
CA GLY A 602 -17.67 14.74 21.80
C GLY A 602 -17.53 14.00 20.48
N LEU A 603 -17.82 12.70 20.56
CA LEU A 603 -17.64 11.73 19.49
C LEU A 603 -18.65 11.97 18.36
N THR A 604 -18.17 12.07 17.13
CA THR A 604 -19.04 12.15 15.95
C THR A 604 -19.74 10.82 15.67
N ARG A 605 -20.87 10.87 14.95
CA ARG A 605 -21.48 9.68 14.34
C ARG A 605 -20.59 9.18 13.21
N ARG A 606 -19.87 8.09 13.48
CA ARG A 606 -18.88 7.51 12.55
C ARG A 606 -19.57 6.74 11.42
N ILE A 607 -19.26 7.14 10.19
CA ILE A 607 -19.78 6.50 8.96
C ILE A 607 -18.68 5.70 8.27
N ILE A 608 -18.86 4.38 8.23
CA ILE A 608 -17.89 3.44 7.68
C ILE A 608 -18.30 3.05 6.25
N ALA A 609 -17.37 3.14 5.32
CA ALA A 609 -17.56 2.62 3.97
C ALA A 609 -16.87 1.25 3.86
N CYS A 610 -17.60 0.23 3.44
CA CYS A 610 -17.07 -1.12 3.33
C CYS A 610 -17.01 -1.55 1.87
N LEU A 611 -15.98 -2.31 1.48
CA LEU A 611 -15.86 -2.94 0.17
C LEU A 611 -15.45 -4.42 0.25
N ASP A 612 -16.10 -5.22 -0.58
CA ASP A 612 -15.76 -6.62 -0.81
C ASP A 612 -14.64 -6.72 -1.85
N VAL A 613 -13.54 -7.40 -1.51
CA VAL A 613 -12.43 -7.67 -2.43
C VAL A 613 -12.48 -9.13 -2.85
N ARG A 614 -12.68 -9.39 -4.15
CA ARG A 614 -12.68 -10.73 -4.76
C ARG A 614 -11.65 -10.84 -5.88
N THR A 615 -11.35 -12.07 -6.24
CA THR A 615 -10.64 -12.40 -7.48
C THR A 615 -11.68 -12.70 -8.56
N ASN A 616 -11.59 -12.05 -9.73
CA ASN A 616 -12.41 -12.38 -10.88
C ASN A 616 -11.89 -13.65 -11.61
N ASP A 617 -12.60 -14.09 -12.65
CA ASP A 617 -12.22 -15.29 -13.42
C ASP A 617 -10.86 -15.15 -14.15
N ALA A 618 -10.34 -13.93 -14.31
CA ALA A 618 -9.03 -13.63 -14.90
C ALA A 618 -7.89 -13.56 -13.87
N GLY A 619 -8.19 -13.72 -12.57
CA GLY A 619 -7.19 -13.59 -11.49
C GLY A 619 -7.01 -12.16 -10.96
N ASP A 620 -7.71 -11.17 -11.50
CA ASP A 620 -7.62 -9.78 -11.04
C ASP A 620 -8.45 -9.54 -9.78
N LEU A 621 -8.00 -8.58 -8.95
CA LEU A 621 -8.73 -8.13 -7.77
C LEU A 621 -9.75 -7.08 -8.14
N VAL A 622 -10.99 -7.36 -7.82
CA VAL A 622 -12.14 -6.52 -8.16
C VAL A 622 -13.02 -6.29 -6.94
N VAL A 623 -13.70 -5.14 -6.95
CA VAL A 623 -14.78 -4.87 -6.00
C VAL A 623 -16.08 -5.46 -6.54
N THR A 624 -16.81 -6.22 -5.72
CA THR A 624 -18.04 -6.91 -6.14
C THR A 624 -19.25 -6.51 -5.30
N LYS A 625 -20.46 -6.77 -5.81
CA LYS A 625 -21.72 -6.55 -5.07
C LYS A 625 -21.85 -7.57 -3.93
N GLY A 626 -22.12 -7.11 -2.72
CA GLY A 626 -22.32 -7.96 -1.53
C GLY A 626 -23.74 -8.47 -1.30
N ASP A 627 -24.71 -8.25 -2.20
CA ASP A 627 -26.11 -8.60 -1.94
C ASP A 627 -26.30 -10.12 -1.76
N GLN A 628 -26.69 -10.53 -0.55
CA GLN A 628 -27.08 -11.91 -0.17
C GLN A 628 -26.05 -13.01 -0.49
N TYR A 629 -24.75 -12.71 -0.42
CA TYR A 629 -23.68 -13.69 -0.70
C TYR A 629 -23.74 -14.35 -2.09
N ASP A 630 -24.61 -13.90 -2.99
CA ASP A 630 -24.86 -14.44 -4.34
C ASP A 630 -24.35 -13.45 -5.40
N VAL A 631 -23.15 -13.69 -5.90
CA VAL A 631 -22.35 -12.71 -6.67
C VAL A 631 -22.29 -12.97 -8.18
N ARG A 632 -23.00 -13.98 -8.67
CA ARG A 632 -23.05 -14.34 -10.09
C ARG A 632 -24.35 -13.83 -10.73
N GLU A 633 -24.28 -13.41 -11.99
CA GLU A 633 -25.50 -13.01 -12.72
C GLU A 633 -26.45 -14.20 -12.86
N LYS A 634 -27.71 -14.05 -12.43
CA LYS A 634 -28.79 -14.98 -12.78
C LYS A 634 -29.30 -14.63 -14.17
N VAL A 635 -28.69 -15.23 -15.19
CA VAL A 635 -29.25 -15.29 -16.54
C VAL A 635 -29.51 -16.75 -16.88
N GLY A 636 -30.76 -17.18 -16.75
CA GLY A 636 -31.23 -18.49 -17.20
C GLY A 636 -30.76 -19.66 -16.34
N VAL A 637 -31.65 -20.63 -16.16
CA VAL A 637 -31.33 -21.94 -15.60
C VAL A 637 -30.31 -22.59 -16.58
N ASP A 638 -29.14 -22.99 -16.07
CA ASP A 638 -28.06 -23.73 -16.77
C ASP A 638 -26.81 -22.98 -17.32
N ALA A 639 -26.42 -21.80 -16.80
CA ALA A 639 -25.07 -21.28 -17.06
C ALA A 639 -24.48 -20.50 -15.88
N GLY A 640 -23.28 -20.87 -15.43
CA GLY A 640 -22.53 -20.16 -14.38
C GLY A 640 -22.13 -18.75 -14.84
N GLY A 641 -22.81 -17.72 -14.29
CA GLY A 641 -22.58 -16.31 -14.63
C GLY A 641 -21.25 -15.74 -14.13
N GLN A 642 -20.76 -14.70 -14.84
CA GLN A 642 -19.53 -13.96 -14.55
C GLN A 642 -19.63 -13.10 -13.29
N VAL A 643 -18.49 -12.84 -12.64
CA VAL A 643 -18.37 -11.96 -11.46
C VAL A 643 -18.44 -10.48 -11.89
N ARG A 644 -19.38 -9.70 -11.33
CA ARG A 644 -19.54 -8.26 -11.63
C ARG A 644 -18.42 -7.42 -11.04
N ASN A 645 -17.73 -6.61 -11.87
CA ASN A 645 -16.63 -5.74 -11.47
C ASN A 645 -17.09 -4.28 -11.29
N LEU A 646 -16.97 -3.72 -10.08
CA LEU A 646 -17.35 -2.34 -9.74
C LEU A 646 -16.16 -1.36 -9.68
N GLY A 647 -14.96 -1.82 -10.02
CA GLY A 647 -13.73 -1.03 -10.00
C GLY A 647 -12.59 -1.68 -9.21
N LYS A 648 -11.45 -1.00 -9.17
CA LYS A 648 -10.27 -1.45 -8.41
C LYS A 648 -10.41 -1.07 -6.93
N PRO A 649 -10.04 -1.96 -5.99
CA PRO A 649 -10.17 -1.69 -4.55
C PRO A 649 -9.52 -0.39 -4.06
N VAL A 650 -8.33 -0.07 -4.57
CA VAL A 650 -7.56 1.14 -4.17
C VAL A 650 -8.29 2.41 -4.60
N ASP A 651 -8.74 2.47 -5.85
CA ASP A 651 -9.45 3.64 -6.39
C ASP A 651 -10.78 3.87 -5.68
N MET A 652 -11.49 2.78 -5.34
CA MET A 652 -12.74 2.85 -4.59
C MET A 652 -12.53 3.34 -3.16
N ALA A 653 -11.51 2.83 -2.46
CA ALA A 653 -11.16 3.28 -1.11
C ALA A 653 -10.79 4.77 -1.10
N LYS A 654 -10.01 5.22 -2.08
CA LYS A 654 -9.68 6.64 -2.26
C LYS A 654 -10.94 7.47 -2.49
N ARG A 655 -11.84 7.02 -3.36
CA ARG A 655 -13.13 7.68 -3.58
C ARG A 655 -13.94 7.80 -2.30
N TYR A 656 -13.99 6.76 -1.46
CA TYR A 656 -14.69 6.84 -0.17
C TYR A 656 -14.09 7.85 0.78
N TYR A 657 -12.76 7.87 0.87
CA TYR A 657 -12.06 8.87 1.65
C TYR A 657 -12.38 10.30 1.19
N GLU A 658 -12.29 10.57 -0.12
CA GLU A 658 -12.59 11.89 -0.72
C GLU A 658 -14.07 12.26 -0.60
N GLN A 659 -14.96 11.28 -0.50
CA GLN A 659 -16.39 11.48 -0.22
C GLN A 659 -16.69 11.65 1.28
N GLY A 660 -15.69 11.64 2.15
CA GLY A 660 -15.84 11.90 3.58
C GLY A 660 -16.05 10.67 4.44
N ALA A 661 -15.72 9.46 3.99
CA ALA A 661 -15.68 8.27 4.86
C ALA A 661 -14.83 8.53 6.12
N ASP A 662 -15.32 8.06 7.26
CA ASP A 662 -14.60 8.15 8.53
C ASP A 662 -13.66 6.97 8.75
N GLU A 663 -13.90 5.88 8.03
CA GLU A 663 -13.14 4.63 8.06
C GLU A 663 -13.47 3.84 6.79
N VAL A 664 -12.50 3.09 6.27
CA VAL A 664 -12.69 2.19 5.12
C VAL A 664 -12.43 0.75 5.55
N THR A 665 -13.42 -0.12 5.38
CA THR A 665 -13.33 -1.55 5.67
C THR A 665 -13.18 -2.36 4.38
N PHE A 666 -12.20 -3.26 4.35
CA PHE A 666 -11.97 -4.23 3.30
C PHE A 666 -12.39 -5.61 3.79
N LEU A 667 -13.33 -6.25 3.10
CA LEU A 667 -13.67 -7.65 3.33
C LEU A 667 -12.96 -8.52 2.29
N ASN A 668 -11.88 -9.15 2.72
CA ASN A 668 -11.08 -10.08 1.95
C ASN A 668 -11.76 -11.44 1.87
N ILE A 669 -12.44 -11.66 0.75
CA ILE A 669 -13.17 -12.90 0.44
C ILE A 669 -12.55 -13.62 -0.75
N THR A 670 -11.30 -13.29 -1.04
CA THR A 670 -10.47 -13.98 -2.03
C THR A 670 -10.04 -15.36 -1.49
N SER A 671 -9.86 -16.31 -2.39
CA SER A 671 -9.24 -17.59 -2.08
C SER A 671 -7.90 -17.67 -2.80
N PHE A 672 -6.82 -17.22 -2.16
CA PHE A 672 -5.47 -17.38 -2.69
C PHE A 672 -4.93 -18.77 -2.35
N ARG A 673 -5.52 -19.82 -2.92
CA ARG A 673 -4.98 -21.18 -2.76
C ARG A 673 -3.59 -21.22 -3.38
N ASN A 674 -2.60 -21.65 -2.61
CA ASN A 674 -1.19 -21.80 -3.01
C ASN A 674 -0.39 -20.49 -3.25
N CYS A 675 -0.82 -19.35 -2.69
CA CYS A 675 0.00 -18.13 -2.67
C CYS A 675 0.68 -17.96 -1.31
N PRO A 676 2.00 -17.70 -1.22
CA PRO A 676 2.64 -17.34 0.04
C PRO A 676 1.98 -16.10 0.66
N LEU A 677 1.83 -16.09 1.98
CA LEU A 677 1.12 -15.00 2.66
C LEU A 677 1.78 -13.64 2.41
N VAL A 678 3.11 -13.59 2.35
CA VAL A 678 3.89 -12.37 2.04
C VAL A 678 3.59 -11.78 0.66
N ASP A 679 3.15 -12.62 -0.28
CA ASP A 679 2.80 -12.25 -1.66
C ASP A 679 1.30 -12.06 -1.83
N THR A 680 0.52 -12.11 -0.74
CA THR A 680 -0.93 -11.92 -0.79
C THR A 680 -1.24 -10.54 -1.36
N PRO A 681 -1.96 -10.46 -2.49
CA PRO A 681 -2.24 -9.18 -3.14
C PRO A 681 -3.01 -8.17 -2.27
N MET A 682 -3.74 -8.65 -1.26
CA MET A 682 -4.43 -7.80 -0.29
C MET A 682 -3.45 -6.94 0.52
N LEU A 683 -2.23 -7.42 0.81
CA LEU A 683 -1.19 -6.63 1.46
C LEU A 683 -0.79 -5.44 0.57
N GLU A 684 -0.64 -5.67 -0.74
CA GLU A 684 -0.31 -4.61 -1.69
C GLU A 684 -1.46 -3.61 -1.86
N ILE A 685 -2.71 -4.07 -1.84
CA ILE A 685 -3.89 -3.17 -1.85
C ILE A 685 -3.84 -2.22 -0.66
N LEU A 686 -3.56 -2.72 0.55
CA LEU A 686 -3.44 -1.87 1.74
C LEU A 686 -2.27 -0.90 1.62
N ARG A 687 -1.11 -1.36 1.10
CA ARG A 687 0.07 -0.50 0.92
C ARG A 687 -0.26 0.68 0.03
N ARG A 688 -0.84 0.44 -1.14
CA ARG A 688 -1.25 1.49 -2.08
C ARG A 688 -2.37 2.37 -1.56
N THR A 689 -3.36 1.78 -0.88
CA THR A 689 -4.45 2.55 -0.27
C THR A 689 -3.89 3.53 0.76
N SER A 690 -2.98 3.08 1.62
CA SER A 690 -2.39 3.89 2.68
C SER A 690 -1.54 5.08 2.19
N GLU A 691 -1.17 5.14 0.91
CA GLU A 691 -0.44 6.26 0.30
C GLU A 691 -1.31 7.51 0.13
N THR A 692 -2.64 7.34 0.05
CA THR A 692 -3.56 8.44 -0.26
C THR A 692 -4.75 8.53 0.68
N VAL A 693 -5.05 7.47 1.43
CA VAL A 693 -6.18 7.40 2.36
C VAL A 693 -5.68 7.57 3.80
N PHE A 694 -5.91 8.76 4.36
CA PHE A 694 -5.48 9.15 5.70
C PHE A 694 -6.61 9.05 6.74
N VAL A 695 -7.39 7.96 6.66
CA VAL A 695 -8.39 7.54 7.65
C VAL A 695 -8.13 6.09 8.03
N PRO A 696 -8.74 5.58 9.12
CA PRO A 696 -8.56 4.19 9.54
C PRO A 696 -8.95 3.19 8.46
N LEU A 697 -8.13 2.16 8.32
CA LEU A 697 -8.33 1.03 7.41
C LEU A 697 -8.54 -0.26 8.22
N THR A 698 -9.68 -0.91 8.02
CA THR A 698 -10.01 -2.19 8.66
C THR A 698 -9.94 -3.30 7.63
N ILE A 699 -9.31 -4.43 7.95
CA ILE A 699 -9.24 -5.61 7.08
C ILE A 699 -9.87 -6.83 7.74
N GLY A 700 -10.90 -7.40 7.12
CA GLY A 700 -11.52 -8.66 7.54
C GLY A 700 -11.25 -9.78 6.54
N GLY A 701 -11.14 -11.01 7.03
CA GLY A 701 -11.00 -12.21 6.19
C GLY A 701 -9.56 -12.68 6.02
N GLY A 702 -9.30 -13.93 6.43
CA GLY A 702 -7.97 -14.56 6.39
C GLY A 702 -7.09 -14.34 7.62
N ILE A 703 -7.60 -13.66 8.65
CA ILE A 703 -6.87 -13.39 9.90
C ILE A 703 -7.03 -14.57 10.86
N LYS A 704 -6.15 -15.57 10.73
CA LYS A 704 -6.17 -16.81 11.52
C LYS A 704 -4.82 -17.53 11.42
N ASP A 705 -4.63 -18.53 12.28
CA ASP A 705 -3.52 -19.46 12.14
C ASP A 705 -3.60 -20.15 10.77
N THR A 706 -2.49 -20.14 10.03
CA THR A 706 -2.43 -20.66 8.67
C THR A 706 -1.10 -21.37 8.42
N ILE A 707 -1.06 -22.15 7.33
CA ILE A 707 0.14 -22.81 6.84
C ILE A 707 0.40 -22.27 5.44
N ASP A 708 1.58 -21.70 5.23
CA ASP A 708 2.01 -21.21 3.92
C ASP A 708 2.27 -22.38 2.96
N PRO A 709 2.29 -22.15 1.62
CA PRO A 709 2.49 -23.21 0.64
C PRO A 709 3.81 -23.98 0.79
N ASP A 710 4.81 -23.40 1.46
CA ASP A 710 6.09 -24.02 1.77
C ASP A 710 6.07 -24.88 3.05
N GLY A 711 4.93 -24.96 3.74
CA GLY A 711 4.74 -25.71 4.99
C GLY A 711 5.01 -24.90 6.26
N THR A 712 5.35 -23.61 6.15
CA THR A 712 5.60 -22.75 7.32
C THR A 712 4.30 -22.48 8.06
N HIS A 713 4.28 -22.76 9.37
CA HIS A 713 3.18 -22.36 10.25
C HIS A 713 3.29 -20.87 10.58
N ILE A 714 2.22 -20.12 10.35
CA ILE A 714 2.13 -18.69 10.63
C ILE A 714 0.97 -18.46 11.58
N SER A 715 1.25 -17.81 12.72
CA SER A 715 0.23 -17.52 13.72
C SER A 715 -0.70 -16.39 13.27
N ALA A 716 -1.92 -16.33 13.81
CA ALA A 716 -2.86 -15.24 13.57
C ALA A 716 -2.26 -13.88 13.94
N LEU A 717 -1.42 -13.83 14.98
CA LEU A 717 -0.68 -12.63 15.38
C LEU A 717 0.31 -12.18 14.29
N ASP A 718 1.07 -13.11 13.70
CA ASP A 718 2.00 -12.80 12.61
C ASP A 718 1.25 -12.36 11.34
N VAL A 719 0.12 -13.01 11.03
CA VAL A 719 -0.79 -12.59 9.94
C VAL A 719 -1.25 -11.14 10.18
N ALA A 720 -1.80 -10.85 11.35
CA ALA A 720 -2.25 -9.50 11.70
C ALA A 720 -1.10 -8.48 11.65
N THR A 721 0.08 -8.85 12.14
CA THR A 721 1.30 -8.02 12.09
C THR A 721 1.66 -7.63 10.66
N MET A 722 1.56 -8.57 9.71
CA MET A 722 1.82 -8.29 8.28
C MET A 722 0.78 -7.35 7.68
N TYR A 723 -0.50 -7.50 8.06
CA TYR A 723 -1.56 -6.60 7.66
C TYR A 723 -1.36 -5.18 8.23
N PHE A 724 -1.01 -5.06 9.50
CA PHE A 724 -0.71 -3.77 10.14
C PHE A 724 0.48 -3.07 9.47
N LYS A 725 1.58 -3.78 9.23
CA LYS A 725 2.76 -3.25 8.51
C LYS A 725 2.45 -2.85 7.06
N SER A 726 1.39 -3.41 6.48
CA SER A 726 0.96 -3.12 5.12
C SER A 726 -0.02 -1.95 5.04
N GLY A 727 -0.53 -1.43 6.16
CA GLY A 727 -1.38 -0.22 6.19
C GLY A 727 -2.73 -0.40 6.89
N ALA A 728 -3.08 -1.59 7.36
CA ALA A 728 -4.28 -1.78 8.17
C ALA A 728 -4.07 -1.19 9.57
N ASP A 729 -5.14 -0.69 10.19
CA ASP A 729 -5.15 -0.23 11.58
C ASP A 729 -5.92 -1.19 12.49
N LYS A 730 -6.87 -1.92 11.92
CA LYS A 730 -7.70 -2.91 12.59
C LYS A 730 -7.83 -4.18 11.77
N VAL A 731 -7.91 -5.32 12.45
CA VAL A 731 -8.20 -6.63 11.83
C VAL A 731 -9.56 -7.13 12.30
N SER A 732 -10.32 -7.73 11.39
CA SER A 732 -11.64 -8.30 11.67
C SER A 732 -11.62 -9.83 11.66
N ILE A 733 -12.06 -10.43 12.77
CA ILE A 733 -12.13 -11.87 13.00
C ILE A 733 -13.60 -12.32 12.89
N GLY A 734 -13.87 -13.32 12.05
CA GLY A 734 -15.23 -13.84 11.81
C GLY A 734 -15.43 -15.23 12.41
N SER A 735 -15.37 -16.28 11.58
CA SER A 735 -15.70 -17.65 11.97
C SER A 735 -14.93 -18.18 13.19
N ASP A 736 -13.65 -17.84 13.30
CA ASP A 736 -12.81 -18.27 14.43
C ASP A 736 -13.25 -17.67 15.77
N ALA A 737 -13.94 -16.51 15.75
CA ALA A 737 -14.49 -15.90 16.95
C ALA A 737 -15.63 -16.75 17.54
N VAL A 738 -16.46 -17.36 16.68
CA VAL A 738 -17.54 -18.24 17.11
C VAL A 738 -16.99 -19.52 17.73
N ILE A 739 -15.98 -20.13 17.09
CA ILE A 739 -15.31 -21.33 17.59
C ILE A 739 -14.62 -21.04 18.94
N ALA A 740 -13.96 -19.89 19.05
CA ALA A 740 -13.35 -19.45 20.31
C ALA A 740 -14.39 -19.25 21.42
N ALA A 741 -15.56 -18.68 21.10
CA ALA A 741 -16.64 -18.50 22.06
C ALA A 741 -17.24 -19.83 22.54
N GLU A 742 -17.45 -20.78 21.64
CA GLU A 742 -17.88 -22.15 21.99
C GLU A 742 -16.88 -22.80 22.96
N GLU A 743 -15.58 -22.71 22.67
CA GLU A 743 -14.53 -23.23 23.55
C GLU A 743 -14.50 -22.51 24.92
N TYR A 744 -14.68 -21.19 24.94
CA TYR A 744 -14.74 -20.40 26.16
C TYR A 744 -15.83 -20.88 27.12
N TYR A 745 -17.06 -21.10 26.61
CA TYR A 745 -18.14 -21.64 27.41
C TYR A 745 -17.94 -23.11 27.79
N HIS A 746 -17.43 -23.93 26.88
CA HIS A 746 -17.10 -25.33 27.18
C HIS A 746 -16.09 -25.47 28.33
N ARG A 747 -15.17 -24.50 28.46
CA ARG A 747 -14.17 -24.45 29.53
C ARG A 747 -14.65 -23.75 30.81
N GLY A 748 -15.94 -23.41 30.89
CA GLY A 748 -16.54 -22.73 32.04
C GLY A 748 -16.06 -21.28 32.15
N GLU A 749 -16.14 -20.53 31.04
CA GLU A 749 -15.84 -19.10 30.95
C GLU A 749 -14.38 -18.76 31.28
N LYS A 750 -13.45 -19.59 30.81
CA LYS A 750 -12.02 -19.40 31.02
C LYS A 750 -11.32 -19.03 29.72
N LEU A 751 -10.51 -17.98 29.79
CA LEU A 751 -9.60 -17.58 28.74
C LEU A 751 -8.52 -18.64 28.48
N THR A 752 -8.07 -18.75 27.23
CA THR A 752 -7.00 -19.69 26.84
C THR A 752 -5.66 -18.99 26.74
N GLY A 753 -5.66 -17.68 26.47
CA GLY A 753 -4.51 -16.88 26.09
C GLY A 753 -3.93 -17.22 24.72
N LYS A 754 -4.63 -18.00 23.89
CA LYS A 754 -4.14 -18.57 22.64
C LYS A 754 -4.97 -18.22 21.42
N THR A 755 -6.19 -17.73 21.60
CA THR A 755 -7.05 -17.36 20.46
C THR A 755 -6.43 -16.18 19.70
N ALA A 756 -6.82 -16.02 18.43
CA ALA A 756 -6.43 -14.85 17.64
C ALA A 756 -6.85 -13.53 18.33
N ILE A 757 -8.03 -13.50 18.96
CA ILE A 757 -8.53 -12.32 19.69
C ILE A 757 -7.59 -11.98 20.84
N GLU A 758 -7.30 -12.95 21.73
CA GLU A 758 -6.44 -12.74 22.91
C GLU A 758 -5.00 -12.37 22.55
N THR A 759 -4.42 -13.01 21.53
CA THR A 759 -3.02 -12.80 21.14
C THR A 759 -2.81 -11.46 20.44
N ILE A 760 -3.73 -11.07 19.55
CA ILE A 760 -3.65 -9.79 18.82
C ILE A 760 -3.98 -8.63 19.77
N SER A 761 -5.03 -8.74 20.60
CA SER A 761 -5.40 -7.67 21.54
C SER A 761 -4.31 -7.44 22.60
N LYS A 762 -3.64 -8.49 23.07
CA LYS A 762 -2.53 -8.35 24.01
C LYS A 762 -1.33 -7.61 23.43
N ALA A 763 -1.06 -7.76 22.13
CA ALA A 763 0.06 -7.10 21.46
C ALA A 763 -0.29 -5.67 21.02
N TYR A 764 -1.47 -5.48 20.42
CA TYR A 764 -1.88 -4.26 19.73
C TYR A 764 -3.02 -3.49 20.40
N GLY A 765 -3.43 -3.92 21.60
CA GLY A 765 -4.56 -3.37 22.33
C GLY A 765 -5.90 -3.86 21.78
N ASN A 766 -6.95 -3.79 22.61
CA ASN A 766 -8.30 -4.22 22.23
C ASN A 766 -8.79 -3.48 20.97
N GLN A 767 -8.44 -2.21 20.85
CA GLN A 767 -8.82 -1.34 19.74
C GLN A 767 -8.40 -1.84 18.34
N ALA A 768 -7.43 -2.74 18.26
CA ALA A 768 -6.95 -3.29 16.99
C ALA A 768 -7.79 -4.50 16.51
N VAL A 769 -8.63 -5.07 17.37
CA VAL A 769 -9.40 -6.30 17.09
C VAL A 769 -10.89 -5.98 16.96
N VAL A 770 -11.40 -6.18 15.75
CA VAL A 770 -12.84 -6.13 15.42
C VAL A 770 -13.34 -7.57 15.32
N VAL A 771 -14.55 -7.86 15.81
CA VAL A 771 -15.20 -9.16 15.58
C VAL A 771 -16.42 -8.99 14.69
N SER A 772 -16.41 -9.65 13.54
CA SER A 772 -17.53 -9.69 12.62
C SER A 772 -18.51 -10.78 13.04
N VAL A 773 -19.73 -10.38 13.37
CA VAL A 773 -20.78 -11.27 13.84
C VAL A 773 -21.89 -11.35 12.78
N ASP A 774 -22.25 -12.56 12.40
CA ASP A 774 -23.26 -12.86 11.38
C ASP A 774 -24.47 -13.59 11.99
N PRO A 775 -25.34 -12.88 12.72
CA PRO A 775 -26.53 -13.44 13.35
C PRO A 775 -27.69 -13.58 12.38
N LYS A 776 -28.53 -14.58 12.64
CA LYS A 776 -29.80 -14.84 11.97
C LYS A 776 -30.91 -15.02 12.99
N ARG A 777 -32.07 -14.42 12.74
CA ARG A 777 -33.23 -14.50 13.64
C ARG A 777 -33.87 -15.88 13.63
N VAL A 778 -34.10 -16.44 14.82
CA VAL A 778 -34.79 -17.71 15.04
C VAL A 778 -35.98 -17.48 15.97
N TYR A 779 -37.19 -17.79 15.50
CA TYR A 779 -38.43 -17.57 16.24
C TYR A 779 -38.77 -18.75 17.14
N VAL A 780 -39.30 -18.45 18.32
CA VAL A 780 -39.78 -19.42 19.32
C VAL A 780 -41.14 -18.98 19.88
N THR A 781 -41.89 -19.91 20.46
CA THR A 781 -43.25 -19.63 20.96
C THR A 781 -43.20 -18.99 22.35
N SER A 782 -42.31 -19.51 23.19
CA SER A 782 -42.00 -19.02 24.55
C SER A 782 -40.48 -18.89 24.73
N PRO A 783 -40.00 -17.98 25.60
CA PRO A 783 -38.61 -17.98 26.06
C PRO A 783 -38.12 -19.33 26.58
N ASP A 784 -39.00 -20.16 27.14
CA ASP A 784 -38.67 -21.48 27.70
C ASP A 784 -38.42 -22.56 26.64
N ASP A 785 -38.71 -22.29 25.36
CA ASP A 785 -38.52 -23.25 24.26
C ASP A 785 -37.04 -23.38 23.83
N THR A 786 -36.15 -22.56 24.40
CA THR A 786 -34.72 -22.55 24.10
C THR A 786 -33.91 -22.16 25.33
N GLU A 787 -32.67 -22.65 25.43
CA GLU A 787 -31.72 -22.22 26.46
C GLU A 787 -31.05 -20.88 26.11
N HIS A 788 -31.24 -20.39 24.87
CA HIS A 788 -30.64 -19.16 24.37
C HIS A 788 -31.38 -17.91 24.85
N HIS A 789 -30.66 -16.78 24.87
CA HIS A 789 -31.28 -15.51 25.20
C HIS A 789 -32.31 -15.09 24.13
N THR A 790 -33.56 -14.94 24.54
CA THR A 790 -34.65 -14.49 23.67
C THR A 790 -35.07 -13.05 23.97
N ILE A 791 -35.51 -12.36 22.92
CA ILE A 791 -36.18 -11.06 23.02
C ILE A 791 -37.61 -11.18 22.53
N LYS A 792 -38.49 -10.33 23.06
CA LYS A 792 -39.84 -10.15 22.50
C LYS A 792 -39.76 -9.20 21.32
N THR A 793 -40.05 -9.69 20.13
CA THR A 793 -39.98 -8.90 18.90
C THR A 793 -41.30 -8.21 18.56
N LYS A 794 -41.18 -7.01 17.99
CA LYS A 794 -42.28 -6.26 17.35
C LYS A 794 -42.69 -6.82 15.99
N TYR A 795 -41.95 -7.80 15.44
CA TYR A 795 -42.16 -8.37 14.11
C TYR A 795 -42.47 -9.87 14.22
N PRO A 796 -43.73 -10.27 14.49
CA PRO A 796 -44.12 -11.67 14.53
C PRO A 796 -43.90 -12.36 13.18
N ASN A 797 -43.54 -13.64 13.20
CA ASN A 797 -43.47 -14.43 11.97
C ASN A 797 -44.87 -14.86 11.48
N ALA A 798 -44.93 -15.57 10.34
CA ALA A 798 -46.19 -16.05 9.75
C ALA A 798 -47.00 -16.97 10.68
N SER A 799 -46.35 -17.61 11.65
CA SER A 799 -46.96 -18.48 12.66
C SER A 799 -47.40 -17.73 13.93
N GLY A 800 -47.26 -16.39 13.95
CA GLY A 800 -47.64 -15.54 15.08
C GLY A 800 -46.67 -15.60 16.27
N GLN A 801 -45.49 -16.20 16.13
CA GLN A 801 -44.50 -16.26 17.20
C GLN A 801 -43.94 -14.86 17.50
N THR A 802 -43.94 -14.47 18.77
CA THR A 802 -43.56 -13.12 19.22
C THR A 802 -42.22 -13.06 19.96
N TYR A 803 -41.55 -14.19 20.13
CA TYR A 803 -40.22 -14.29 20.72
C TYR A 803 -39.23 -14.77 19.67
N CYS A 804 -38.02 -14.26 19.73
CA CYS A 804 -36.92 -14.73 18.89
C CYS A 804 -35.58 -14.58 19.60
N TRP A 805 -34.61 -15.37 19.17
CA TRP A 805 -33.19 -15.21 19.50
C TRP A 805 -32.38 -15.07 18.20
N TYR A 806 -31.12 -14.69 18.33
CA TYR A 806 -30.23 -14.49 17.18
C TYR A 806 -29.14 -15.54 17.19
N GLN A 807 -29.26 -16.50 16.29
CA GLN A 807 -28.32 -17.59 16.12
C GLN A 807 -27.11 -17.12 15.31
N CYS A 808 -25.90 -17.38 15.81
CA CYS A 808 -24.68 -17.04 15.08
C CYS A 808 -24.35 -18.06 14.00
N THR A 809 -23.64 -17.59 12.98
CA THR A 809 -23.21 -18.40 11.85
C THR A 809 -21.71 -18.26 11.58
N ILE A 810 -21.15 -19.21 10.84
CA ILE A 810 -19.77 -19.19 10.37
C ILE A 810 -19.70 -19.46 8.85
N LYS A 811 -18.49 -19.42 8.29
CA LYS A 811 -18.20 -19.66 6.86
C LYS A 811 -18.99 -18.74 5.93
N GLY A 812 -19.15 -17.48 6.33
CA GLY A 812 -19.90 -16.45 5.60
C GLY A 812 -21.40 -16.75 5.55
N GLY A 813 -22.02 -17.00 6.70
CA GLY A 813 -23.46 -17.23 6.80
C GLY A 813 -23.96 -18.62 6.42
N ARG A 814 -23.07 -19.56 6.06
CA ARG A 814 -23.47 -20.87 5.47
C ARG A 814 -23.71 -21.98 6.47
N GLU A 815 -23.16 -21.85 7.68
CA GLU A 815 -23.25 -22.86 8.72
C GLU A 815 -23.69 -22.20 10.02
N SER A 816 -24.87 -22.58 10.51
CA SER A 816 -25.38 -22.16 11.82
C SER A 816 -24.64 -22.86 12.95
N ARG A 817 -24.44 -22.15 14.06
CA ARG A 817 -23.90 -22.67 15.31
C ARG A 817 -24.94 -22.58 16.41
N ASP A 818 -24.84 -23.47 17.39
CA ASP A 818 -25.74 -23.52 18.54
C ASP A 818 -25.26 -22.55 19.63
N ILE A 819 -25.17 -21.28 19.26
CA ILE A 819 -24.71 -20.18 20.12
C ILE A 819 -25.46 -18.92 19.73
N ASP A 820 -25.96 -18.21 20.74
CA ASP A 820 -26.66 -16.95 20.53
C ASP A 820 -25.72 -15.75 20.47
N VAL A 821 -26.20 -14.65 19.88
CA VAL A 821 -25.41 -13.45 19.68
C VAL A 821 -24.86 -12.87 21.00
N ARG A 822 -25.61 -12.95 22.10
CA ARG A 822 -25.16 -12.42 23.41
C ARG A 822 -24.05 -13.28 23.99
N GLN A 823 -24.16 -14.61 23.88
CA GLN A 823 -23.08 -15.52 24.26
C GLN A 823 -21.81 -15.18 23.48
N LEU A 824 -21.90 -15.05 22.15
CA LEU A 824 -20.76 -14.71 21.32
C LEU A 824 -20.14 -13.37 21.71
N VAL A 825 -20.91 -12.28 21.76
CA VAL A 825 -20.35 -10.94 22.00
C VAL A 825 -19.71 -10.81 23.38
N LYS A 826 -20.28 -11.45 24.41
CA LYS A 826 -19.70 -11.46 25.77
C LYS A 826 -18.39 -12.24 25.82
N ALA A 827 -18.33 -13.40 25.16
CA ALA A 827 -17.11 -14.21 25.13
C ALA A 827 -15.97 -13.45 24.44
N VAL A 828 -16.23 -12.82 23.29
CA VAL A 828 -15.17 -12.11 22.55
C VAL A 828 -14.77 -10.79 23.22
N GLU A 829 -15.68 -10.10 23.90
CA GLU A 829 -15.34 -8.96 24.77
C GLU A 829 -14.39 -9.40 25.88
N ALA A 830 -14.68 -10.53 26.56
CA ALA A 830 -13.81 -11.08 27.59
C ALA A 830 -12.42 -11.48 27.05
N MET A 831 -12.33 -11.92 25.80
CA MET A 831 -11.07 -12.24 25.11
C MET A 831 -10.26 -11.00 24.68
N GLY A 832 -10.84 -9.80 24.75
CA GLY A 832 -10.17 -8.55 24.39
C GLY A 832 -10.51 -8.00 23.00
N ALA A 833 -11.64 -8.37 22.40
CA ALA A 833 -12.16 -7.64 21.25
C ALA A 833 -12.45 -6.18 21.65
N GLY A 834 -12.13 -5.21 20.79
CA GLY A 834 -12.37 -3.79 21.05
C GLY A 834 -13.53 -3.20 20.26
N GLU A 835 -14.11 -3.94 19.31
CA GLU A 835 -15.24 -3.46 18.51
C GLU A 835 -15.99 -4.65 17.89
N ILE A 836 -17.32 -4.57 17.85
CA ILE A 836 -18.17 -5.56 17.16
C ILE A 836 -18.66 -4.98 15.84
N LEU A 837 -18.36 -5.66 14.74
CA LEU A 837 -19.03 -5.46 13.46
C LEU A 837 -20.29 -6.34 13.42
N LEU A 838 -21.44 -5.74 13.73
CA LEU A 838 -22.71 -6.45 13.87
C LEU A 838 -23.46 -6.45 12.54
N ASN A 839 -23.26 -7.50 11.76
CA ASN A 839 -24.04 -7.73 10.55
C ASN A 839 -25.42 -8.29 10.91
N CYS A 840 -26.29 -8.44 9.92
CA CYS A 840 -27.58 -9.10 10.08
C CYS A 840 -27.94 -9.82 8.79
N ILE A 841 -27.93 -11.15 8.82
CA ILE A 841 -28.19 -11.98 7.63
C ILE A 841 -29.56 -11.67 7.03
N ASP A 842 -30.57 -11.44 7.88
CA ASP A 842 -31.95 -11.19 7.44
C ASP A 842 -32.12 -9.80 6.80
N LYS A 843 -31.24 -8.84 7.09
CA LYS A 843 -31.26 -7.48 6.52
C LYS A 843 -30.28 -7.30 5.37
N ASP A 844 -29.37 -8.23 5.14
CA ASP A 844 -28.34 -8.08 4.14
C ASP A 844 -28.91 -7.96 2.72
N GLY A 845 -28.42 -6.98 1.95
CA GLY A 845 -28.90 -6.66 0.61
C GLY A 845 -30.33 -6.09 0.50
N SER A 846 -31.09 -6.03 1.60
CA SER A 846 -32.51 -5.61 1.59
C SER A 846 -32.71 -4.13 1.27
N ASN A 847 -31.73 -3.30 1.60
CA ASN A 847 -31.84 -1.83 1.58
C ASN A 847 -33.08 -1.32 2.34
N SER A 848 -33.52 -2.00 3.42
CA SER A 848 -34.72 -1.65 4.21
C SER A 848 -34.43 -1.12 5.62
N GLY A 849 -33.18 -0.77 5.91
CA GLY A 849 -32.71 -0.33 7.22
C GLY A 849 -32.09 -1.46 8.05
N PHE A 850 -31.36 -1.06 9.09
CA PHE A 850 -30.68 -1.95 10.02
C PHE A 850 -31.66 -2.70 10.93
N ASP A 851 -31.23 -3.80 11.56
CA ASP A 851 -32.01 -4.46 12.62
C ASP A 851 -31.80 -3.76 13.97
N LEU A 852 -32.74 -2.86 14.32
CA LEU A 852 -32.67 -2.08 15.55
C LEU A 852 -32.87 -2.93 16.83
N GLU A 853 -33.61 -4.05 16.74
CA GLU A 853 -33.82 -4.93 17.89
C GLU A 853 -32.54 -5.69 18.22
N LEU A 854 -31.85 -6.20 17.20
CA LEU A 854 -30.55 -6.85 17.32
C LEU A 854 -29.50 -5.91 17.92
N ILE A 855 -29.40 -4.68 17.41
CA ILE A 855 -28.41 -3.71 17.90
C ILE A 855 -28.63 -3.39 19.38
N ASN A 856 -29.88 -3.11 19.78
CA ASN A 856 -30.20 -2.83 21.16
C ASN A 856 -29.98 -4.05 22.08
N ASP A 857 -30.26 -5.26 21.58
CA ASP A 857 -30.01 -6.50 22.30
C ASP A 857 -28.51 -6.71 22.60
N VAL A 858 -27.66 -6.49 21.58
CA VAL A 858 -26.20 -6.60 21.72
C VAL A 858 -25.65 -5.47 22.61
N LYS A 859 -26.08 -4.22 22.43
CA LYS A 859 -25.65 -3.09 23.29
C LYS A 859 -26.04 -3.27 24.76
N ALA A 860 -27.09 -4.04 25.06
CA ALA A 860 -27.44 -4.38 26.44
C ALA A 860 -26.55 -5.48 27.05
N ALA A 861 -25.76 -6.19 26.23
CA ALA A 861 -24.95 -7.33 26.65
C ALA A 861 -23.47 -7.00 26.88
N ILE A 862 -22.93 -5.97 26.21
CA ILE A 862 -21.50 -5.64 26.17
C ILE A 862 -21.24 -4.13 26.32
N LYS A 863 -20.00 -3.78 26.67
CA LYS A 863 -19.50 -2.41 26.86
C LYS A 863 -18.50 -1.95 25.80
N ILE A 864 -18.14 -2.79 24.83
CA ILE A 864 -17.32 -2.38 23.68
C ILE A 864 -18.18 -1.73 22.56
N PRO A 865 -17.58 -0.88 21.70
CA PRO A 865 -18.24 -0.30 20.55
C PRO A 865 -18.92 -1.31 19.62
N VAL A 866 -20.10 -0.96 19.10
CA VAL A 866 -20.85 -1.74 18.10
C VAL A 866 -21.05 -0.91 16.83
N ILE A 867 -20.65 -1.49 15.71
CA ILE A 867 -20.91 -1.00 14.36
C ILE A 867 -22.19 -1.68 13.85
N ALA A 868 -23.21 -0.90 13.54
CA ALA A 868 -24.40 -1.38 12.85
C ALA A 868 -24.08 -1.64 11.37
N SER A 869 -24.34 -2.85 10.89
CA SER A 869 -24.11 -3.28 9.50
C SER A 869 -25.32 -4.05 8.95
N SER A 870 -25.34 -4.25 7.63
CA SER A 870 -26.41 -4.89 6.85
C SER A 870 -27.78 -4.16 6.85
N GLY A 871 -28.27 -3.80 5.67
CA GLY A 871 -29.61 -3.22 5.45
C GLY A 871 -29.67 -1.72 5.12
N ALA A 872 -28.57 -0.99 5.29
CA ALA A 872 -28.48 0.42 4.86
C ALA A 872 -28.75 0.57 3.34
N GLY A 873 -29.50 1.61 2.97
CA GLY A 873 -29.93 1.84 1.59
C GLY A 873 -30.18 3.31 1.26
N VAL A 874 -30.60 4.09 2.26
CA VAL A 874 -30.81 5.55 2.16
C VAL A 874 -30.25 6.25 3.41
N PRO A 875 -29.94 7.56 3.34
CA PRO A 875 -29.47 8.34 4.50
C PRO A 875 -30.37 8.24 5.74
N LYS A 876 -31.70 8.13 5.53
CA LYS A 876 -32.68 7.96 6.60
C LYS A 876 -32.39 6.74 7.50
N HIS A 877 -31.85 5.66 6.96
CA HIS A 877 -31.51 4.48 7.77
C HIS A 877 -30.37 4.75 8.76
N PHE A 878 -29.42 5.64 8.41
CA PHE A 878 -28.38 6.08 9.34
C PHE A 878 -28.96 6.97 10.44
N GLU A 879 -29.87 7.87 10.07
CA GLU A 879 -30.58 8.68 11.06
C GLU A 879 -31.35 7.79 12.05
N ASP A 880 -32.14 6.85 11.53
CA ASP A 880 -32.97 5.97 12.35
C ASP A 880 -32.10 5.12 13.29
N VAL A 881 -30.98 4.56 12.82
CA VAL A 881 -30.12 3.74 13.69
C VAL A 881 -29.46 4.57 14.79
N PHE A 882 -28.98 5.78 14.50
CA PHE A 882 -28.39 6.65 15.53
C PHE A 882 -29.42 7.29 16.45
N ARG A 883 -30.68 7.44 16.01
CA ARG A 883 -31.77 8.02 16.81
C ARG A 883 -32.39 7.00 17.76
N TYR A 884 -32.54 5.75 17.33
CA TYR A 884 -33.32 4.73 18.04
C TYR A 884 -32.47 3.61 18.66
N THR A 885 -31.14 3.67 18.53
CA THR A 885 -30.22 2.74 19.16
C THR A 885 -29.02 3.45 19.75
N ALA A 886 -28.29 2.75 20.62
CA ALA A 886 -27.01 3.21 21.16
C ALA A 886 -25.80 2.75 20.33
N THR A 887 -25.97 2.52 19.02
CA THR A 887 -24.85 2.12 18.14
C THR A 887 -23.76 3.19 18.10
N ASP A 888 -22.52 2.76 18.02
CA ASP A 888 -21.34 3.63 18.07
C ASP A 888 -20.92 4.09 16.66
N ALA A 889 -21.18 3.26 15.66
CA ALA A 889 -20.96 3.56 14.25
C ALA A 889 -22.00 2.86 13.36
N ALA A 890 -22.07 3.27 12.09
CA ALA A 890 -22.89 2.63 11.09
C ALA A 890 -22.11 2.44 9.79
N LEU A 891 -22.25 1.27 9.19
CA LEU A 891 -21.53 0.84 8.00
C LEU A 891 -22.47 0.75 6.80
N GLY A 892 -22.04 1.32 5.68
CA GLY A 892 -22.68 1.17 4.37
C GLY A 892 -21.73 0.52 3.37
N ALA A 893 -22.27 -0.33 2.50
CA ALA A 893 -21.51 -0.98 1.42
C ALA A 893 -22.20 -0.72 0.07
N GLY A 894 -23.25 -1.48 -0.24
CA GLY A 894 -23.93 -1.47 -1.53
C GLY A 894 -24.39 -0.09 -2.03
N MET A 895 -24.99 0.74 -1.17
CA MET A 895 -25.46 2.08 -1.55
C MET A 895 -24.33 3.03 -1.96
N PHE A 896 -23.16 2.90 -1.33
CA PHE A 896 -21.96 3.67 -1.67
C PHE A 896 -21.28 3.11 -2.91
N HIS A 897 -21.23 1.78 -3.08
CA HIS A 897 -20.70 1.12 -4.28
C HIS A 897 -21.47 1.53 -5.54
N ARG A 898 -22.80 1.53 -5.46
CA ARG A 898 -23.70 1.85 -6.58
C ARG A 898 -23.77 3.35 -6.87
N GLY A 899 -23.20 4.19 -6.00
CA GLY A 899 -23.27 5.64 -6.12
C GLY A 899 -24.70 6.19 -5.98
N GLU A 900 -25.60 5.43 -5.35
CA GLU A 900 -26.96 5.87 -5.03
C GLU A 900 -26.90 7.04 -4.04
N PHE A 901 -26.00 6.92 -3.07
CA PHE A 901 -25.62 7.98 -2.16
C PHE A 901 -24.11 7.95 -1.94
N THR A 902 -23.55 9.09 -1.57
CA THR A 902 -22.18 9.24 -1.10
C THR A 902 -22.15 9.35 0.42
N VAL A 903 -20.99 9.11 1.04
CA VAL A 903 -20.84 9.34 2.48
C VAL A 903 -21.12 10.80 2.85
N GLY A 904 -20.67 11.75 2.02
CA GLY A 904 -20.94 13.17 2.19
C GLY A 904 -22.43 13.50 2.27
N GLN A 905 -23.27 12.89 1.41
CA GLN A 905 -24.72 13.08 1.45
C GLN A 905 -25.36 12.47 2.70
N VAL A 906 -24.88 11.32 3.18
CA VAL A 906 -25.33 10.74 4.45
C VAL A 906 -24.98 11.68 5.61
N LYS A 907 -23.75 12.21 5.63
CA LYS A 907 -23.32 13.15 6.67
C LYS A 907 -24.08 14.47 6.61
N GLU A 908 -24.36 14.99 5.43
CA GLU A 908 -25.19 16.19 5.26
C GLU A 908 -26.59 15.98 5.82
N HIS A 909 -27.24 14.85 5.51
CA HIS A 909 -28.53 14.48 6.09
C HIS A 909 -28.47 14.43 7.61
N LEU A 910 -27.49 13.71 8.17
CA LEU A 910 -27.31 13.59 9.62
C LEU A 910 -27.06 14.94 10.29
N ARG A 911 -26.27 15.82 9.66
CA ARG A 911 -26.03 17.18 10.17
C ARG A 911 -27.31 18.00 10.20
N ASN A 912 -28.13 17.94 9.16
CA ASN A 912 -29.42 18.63 9.09
C ASN A 912 -30.40 18.13 10.17
N GLU A 913 -30.28 16.86 10.55
CA GLU A 913 -31.06 16.22 11.63
C GLU A 913 -30.49 16.45 13.04
N GLY A 914 -29.42 17.25 13.15
CA GLY A 914 -28.80 17.66 14.42
C GLY A 914 -27.77 16.68 14.97
N PHE A 915 -27.27 15.73 14.18
CA PHE A 915 -26.19 14.84 14.58
C PHE A 915 -24.82 15.46 14.32
N LEU A 916 -23.93 15.31 15.31
CA LEU A 916 -22.53 15.67 15.17
C LEU A 916 -21.82 14.68 14.22
N VAL A 917 -21.31 15.18 13.11
CA VAL A 917 -20.59 14.40 12.09
C VAL A 917 -19.24 15.05 11.78
N ARG A 918 -18.26 14.26 11.35
CA ARG A 918 -16.99 14.82 10.87
C ARG A 918 -17.19 15.50 9.52
N ASN A 919 -16.80 16.77 9.43
CA ASN A 919 -16.73 17.49 8.16
C ASN A 919 -15.52 17.03 7.34
N PHE A 920 -15.72 16.87 6.03
CA PHE A 920 -14.60 16.66 5.12
C PHE A 920 -13.90 18.00 4.90
N GLU A 921 -12.58 18.00 5.07
CA GLU A 921 -11.72 19.17 4.84
C GLU A 921 -10.90 18.88 3.57
N SER A 922 -10.84 19.85 2.65
CA SER A 922 -10.00 19.77 1.45
C SER A 922 -8.58 20.26 1.74
N ASP A 923 -7.59 19.80 0.95
CA ASP A 923 -6.29 20.47 0.88
C ASP A 923 -6.54 21.90 0.34
N GLU A 924 -6.24 22.93 1.13
CA GLU A 924 -6.14 24.32 0.67
C GLU A 924 -4.81 24.57 -0.04
#